data_AF-A0A949W7B6-F1
#
_entry.id   AF-A0A949W7B6-F1
#
_cell.length_a   1.000
_cell.length_b   1.000
_cell.length_c   1.000
_cell.angle_alpha   90.00
_cell.angle_beta   90.00
_cell.angle_gamma   90.00
#
_symmetry.space_group_name_H-M   'P 1'
#
loop_
_entity.id
_entity.type
_entity.pdbx_description
1 polymer ?
#
loop_
_entity_poly.entity_id
_entity_poly.type
_entity_poly.pdbx_seq_one_letter_code
_entity_poly.pdbx_strand_id
1 'polypeptide(L)'
;MRLPFLSLMVLLMVAAPVMRVEAEAPIIPFDASGGFIKTWLVCGPFKLYLNEEDKAKGEKPGGFYTDVLSGHGGETAPQIVEGQSETSLGQTAAWKRCLAQDAGVDLDSAIGRDMDVFAYGYSIIQCTRAEACILSIGSNDGIRVWVNGEEVLDKSGPRGFNPDDDLIPVVLKEGENSILVKVQEFGNRWAFCARFLPFDDERVSDQLGLFHIINRDGQPVAKYIQSRSLIDRIFQGTTLQAFPIDNPTQVVWESAWKGEAEMPIGVDVSQFGQYLLRVKTTFIGNAEQTVEIPFSAGKRVDYSLFKEGQTDYQVMLRQNASSSEKWAAGELCTWLKQVSGAEFPLVQEGEEKSEHLILVGLGAKAKQILGGGVSDPEIGDETFTYRNAGPHIIIWGGQQRGTQYGVLSFLEKEMGIRWYTPQVTSVPTKQQYSFHHLYNTESPGIRVRNDFYYEAFDPTWAARNRINGAMTAREQPGGVEAYWSVHTFFPLMPPEEFFGSHPEYYSLIDGVRTHDHAQLCVTNPDVVRILTERLLKVMREQPQYLIYDVSQNDWAGACECDKCQAVAKAEESESGPVIQLVNQIAEQVEKEFPDKFVGTLAYQYTRKPCKTFKPRHNVVVRFCSIECCFAHDFLSCEENKSFVDDLRGWASIAPHLYIWDYVVNFSHYILPYPNFRVLKPNIQLFRENKAIGIMEQAAYQSRGGEFAELRAYVIARLLWNPDADVDEIINDFMYGYYGRSGQYVRAYFDLLHNRLTPQTHIHLGLQADDTLFSDQFIRDAEILFEQAETVADNEDIRRRVEMASLPVLYLKCKRLPEIAREDGTYRRFCEITEREGVTHYAESGASHRDGFHKEMTDVKD
;
A
#
# COMPACT_ATOMS: atom_id res chain seq x y z
N MET A 1 -3.79 -41.18 81.34
CA MET A 1 -4.90 -41.25 82.32
C MET A 1 -6.09 -41.91 81.62
N ARG A 2 -6.53 -43.08 82.15
CA ARG A 2 -7.74 -43.89 81.88
C ARG A 2 -8.03 -44.51 80.47
N LEU A 3 -7.64 -45.79 80.37
CA LEU A 3 -8.37 -47.05 80.01
C LEU A 3 -9.24 -47.22 78.72
N PRO A 4 -9.38 -48.50 78.23
CA PRO A 4 -9.53 -48.89 76.82
C PRO A 4 -10.85 -49.61 76.48
N PHE A 5 -11.09 -49.98 75.22
CA PHE A 5 -11.93 -51.12 74.85
C PHE A 5 -11.48 -51.78 73.52
N LEU A 6 -11.23 -53.08 73.59
CA LEU A 6 -11.07 -54.01 72.46
C LEU A 6 -12.48 -54.44 72.01
N SER A 7 -12.74 -54.50 70.70
CA SER A 7 -13.80 -55.39 70.18
C SER A 7 -13.53 -55.84 68.75
N LEU A 8 -13.86 -57.11 68.55
CA LEU A 8 -13.71 -57.98 67.40
C LEU A 8 -14.71 -57.59 66.28
N MET A 9 -14.32 -57.58 65.00
CA MET A 9 -15.32 -57.63 63.93
C MET A 9 -14.82 -58.36 62.67
N VAL A 10 -15.74 -59.16 62.14
CA VAL A 10 -15.62 -60.26 61.20
C VAL A 10 -15.65 -59.78 59.74
N LEU A 11 -15.02 -60.56 58.87
CA LEU A 11 -14.99 -60.51 57.40
C LEU A 11 -16.38 -60.25 56.77
N LEU A 12 -16.48 -59.22 55.92
CA LEU A 12 -17.49 -59.09 54.87
C LEU A 12 -16.92 -58.15 53.78
N MET A 13 -16.24 -58.72 52.78
CA MET A 13 -16.00 -58.02 51.51
C MET A 13 -17.30 -58.07 50.72
N VAL A 14 -18.06 -56.98 50.74
CA VAL A 14 -19.12 -56.71 49.77
C VAL A 14 -18.50 -55.82 48.69
N ALA A 15 -18.35 -56.35 47.49
CA ALA A 15 -18.05 -55.57 46.29
C ALA A 15 -19.26 -54.65 46.01
N ALA A 16 -19.07 -53.34 46.14
CA ALA A 16 -20.03 -52.35 45.65
C ALA A 16 -19.77 -52.11 44.15
N PRO A 17 -20.81 -52.05 43.30
CA PRO A 17 -20.65 -51.80 41.87
C PRO A 17 -20.27 -50.33 41.65
N VAL A 18 -19.18 -50.11 40.91
CA VAL A 18 -18.85 -48.78 40.37
C VAL A 18 -19.86 -48.50 39.25
N MET A 19 -20.79 -47.57 39.49
CA MET A 19 -21.57 -46.96 38.42
C MET A 19 -20.61 -46.18 37.51
N ARG A 20 -20.40 -46.67 36.29
CA ARG A 20 -19.81 -45.87 35.20
C ARG A 20 -20.87 -44.87 34.75
N VAL A 21 -20.58 -43.59 34.87
CA VAL A 21 -21.29 -42.54 34.12
C VAL A 21 -20.85 -42.69 32.66
N GLU A 22 -21.79 -43.03 31.77
CA GLU A 22 -21.54 -43.03 30.33
C GLU A 22 -21.29 -41.58 29.88
N ALA A 23 -20.13 -41.33 29.26
CA ALA A 23 -19.77 -39.99 28.81
C ALA A 23 -20.30 -39.78 27.38
N GLU A 24 -21.24 -38.84 27.23
CA GLU A 24 -21.83 -38.46 25.95
C GLU A 24 -20.81 -37.77 25.02
N ALA A 25 -21.15 -37.70 23.73
CA ALA A 25 -20.33 -37.02 22.72
C ALA A 25 -20.09 -35.53 23.07
N PRO A 26 -18.94 -34.95 22.67
CA PRO A 26 -18.64 -33.55 22.93
C PRO A 26 -19.64 -32.63 22.23
N ILE A 27 -20.29 -31.76 23.01
CA ILE A 27 -21.10 -30.64 22.51
C ILE A 27 -20.21 -29.40 22.46
N ILE A 28 -20.00 -28.87 21.27
CA ILE A 28 -19.10 -27.74 20.99
C ILE A 28 -19.96 -26.54 20.56
N PRO A 29 -19.76 -25.33 21.12
CA PRO A 29 -20.47 -24.16 20.63
C PRO A 29 -20.11 -23.88 19.17
N PHE A 30 -21.09 -23.49 18.36
CA PHE A 30 -20.85 -22.99 17.02
C PHE A 30 -19.90 -21.77 17.05
N ASP A 31 -18.81 -21.86 16.31
CA ASP A 31 -17.82 -20.80 16.20
C ASP A 31 -18.03 -20.01 14.91
N ALA A 32 -18.67 -18.84 15.03
CA ALA A 32 -18.93 -17.96 13.91
C ALA A 32 -17.65 -17.32 13.31
N SER A 33 -16.50 -17.39 13.99
CA SER A 33 -15.22 -16.86 13.49
C SER A 33 -14.48 -17.81 12.54
N GLY A 34 -14.99 -19.02 12.33
CA GLY A 34 -14.38 -19.98 11.42
C GLY A 34 -13.20 -20.76 11.99
N GLY A 35 -13.16 -20.99 13.31
CA GLY A 35 -12.19 -21.88 13.94
C GLY A 35 -12.41 -23.36 13.57
N PHE A 36 -11.33 -24.13 13.57
CA PHE A 36 -11.39 -25.58 13.37
C PHE A 36 -12.07 -26.29 14.53
N ILE A 37 -12.89 -27.31 14.23
CA ILE A 37 -13.46 -28.20 15.23
C ILE A 37 -12.32 -28.99 15.87
N LYS A 38 -12.05 -28.74 17.15
CA LYS A 38 -10.90 -29.33 17.85
C LYS A 38 -11.21 -30.65 18.55
N THR A 39 -12.44 -30.86 19.01
CA THR A 39 -12.78 -32.02 19.84
C THR A 39 -13.60 -33.01 19.03
N TRP A 40 -13.15 -34.26 18.96
CA TRP A 40 -13.82 -35.32 18.22
C TRP A 40 -13.88 -36.60 19.06
N LEU A 41 -14.91 -37.41 18.85
CA LEU A 41 -14.80 -38.85 19.10
C LEU A 41 -14.33 -39.52 17.81
N VAL A 42 -13.36 -40.41 17.89
CA VAL A 42 -12.85 -41.17 16.74
C VAL A 42 -12.95 -42.67 16.99
N CYS A 43 -13.28 -43.45 15.95
CA CYS A 43 -13.42 -44.89 16.05
C CYS A 43 -12.94 -45.59 14.78
N GLY A 44 -12.04 -46.56 14.96
CA GLY A 44 -11.32 -47.30 13.92
C GLY A 44 -9.96 -47.76 14.45
N PRO A 45 -9.08 -48.27 13.58
CA PRO A 45 -9.29 -48.51 12.14
C PRO A 45 -10.21 -49.71 11.86
N PHE A 46 -10.98 -49.66 10.78
CA PHE A 46 -11.76 -50.77 10.22
C PHE A 46 -11.25 -51.14 8.83
N LYS A 47 -11.08 -52.44 8.53
CA LYS A 47 -10.60 -52.89 7.22
C LYS A 47 -11.56 -52.57 6.08
N LEU A 48 -10.98 -52.11 4.97
CA LEU A 48 -11.64 -52.11 3.67
C LEU A 48 -11.62 -53.54 3.11
N TYR A 49 -12.78 -54.13 2.77
CA TYR A 49 -12.80 -55.42 2.08
C TYR A 49 -12.48 -55.23 0.59
N LEU A 50 -11.50 -56.00 0.10
CA LEU A 50 -11.11 -56.11 -1.30
C LEU A 50 -11.58 -57.47 -1.81
N ASN A 51 -12.47 -57.51 -2.80
CA ASN A 51 -12.60 -58.72 -3.61
C ASN A 51 -11.53 -58.68 -4.73
N GLU A 52 -10.97 -59.84 -5.10
CA GLU A 52 -9.90 -59.93 -6.11
C GLU A 52 -10.37 -59.57 -7.53
N GLU A 53 -11.68 -59.58 -7.81
CA GLU A 53 -12.27 -59.19 -9.10
C GLU A 53 -12.33 -57.66 -9.31
N ASP A 54 -12.57 -56.88 -8.26
CA ASP A 54 -12.67 -55.42 -8.28
C ASP A 54 -11.28 -54.79 -8.48
N LYS A 55 -10.25 -55.41 -7.88
CA LYS A 55 -8.83 -55.07 -8.08
C LYS A 55 -8.41 -55.16 -9.55
N ALA A 56 -8.94 -56.15 -10.28
CA ALA A 56 -8.61 -56.38 -11.69
C ALA A 56 -9.33 -55.40 -12.65
N LYS A 57 -10.40 -54.73 -12.19
CA LYS A 57 -11.19 -53.76 -12.98
C LYS A 57 -10.86 -52.29 -12.67
N GLY A 58 -10.02 -52.03 -11.67
CA GLY A 58 -9.75 -50.66 -11.18
C GLY A 58 -10.92 -50.06 -10.41
N GLU A 59 -11.84 -50.89 -9.90
CA GLU A 59 -12.98 -50.46 -9.09
C GLU A 59 -12.57 -50.32 -7.61
N LYS A 60 -13.23 -49.39 -6.90
CA LYS A 60 -12.87 -48.99 -5.53
C LYS A 60 -13.19 -50.11 -4.52
N PRO A 61 -12.41 -50.28 -3.43
CA PRO A 61 -12.67 -51.31 -2.41
C PRO A 61 -14.07 -51.18 -1.78
N GLY A 62 -14.86 -52.25 -1.85
CA GLY A 62 -16.27 -52.31 -1.43
C GLY A 62 -16.55 -52.14 0.07
N GLY A 63 -15.53 -51.94 0.92
CA GLY A 63 -15.68 -51.74 2.36
C GLY A 63 -16.05 -50.32 2.81
N PHE A 64 -15.72 -49.29 2.03
CA PHE A 64 -15.90 -47.90 2.47
C PHE A 64 -17.37 -47.45 2.56
N TYR A 65 -18.25 -48.10 1.81
CA TYR A 65 -19.69 -47.85 1.84
C TYR A 65 -20.43 -48.72 2.86
N THR A 66 -19.70 -49.51 3.67
CA THR A 66 -20.29 -50.32 4.73
C THR A 66 -20.60 -49.47 5.95
N ASP A 67 -21.87 -49.44 6.37
CA ASP A 67 -22.29 -48.78 7.61
C ASP A 67 -21.99 -49.68 8.83
N VAL A 68 -20.86 -49.40 9.48
CA VAL A 68 -20.41 -50.11 10.70
C VAL A 68 -21.20 -49.65 11.94
N LEU A 69 -21.92 -48.53 11.84
CA LEU A 69 -22.70 -47.94 12.94
C LEU A 69 -24.16 -48.43 12.95
N SER A 70 -24.54 -49.34 12.06
CA SER A 70 -25.92 -49.84 11.92
C SER A 70 -26.54 -50.39 13.22
N GLY A 71 -25.73 -50.91 14.14
CA GLY A 71 -26.18 -51.34 15.48
C GLY A 71 -26.52 -50.20 16.44
N HIS A 72 -26.11 -48.97 16.11
CA HIS A 72 -26.20 -47.77 16.93
C HIS A 72 -26.71 -46.57 16.12
N GLY A 73 -27.78 -46.79 15.34
CA GLY A 73 -28.48 -45.74 14.58
C GLY A 73 -27.92 -45.43 13.18
N GLY A 74 -26.80 -46.04 12.80
CA GLY A 74 -26.22 -45.94 11.45
C GLY A 74 -25.58 -44.58 11.14
N GLU A 75 -25.09 -44.42 9.90
CA GLU A 75 -24.44 -43.18 9.43
C GLU A 75 -25.41 -41.98 9.37
N THR A 76 -26.72 -42.23 9.35
CA THR A 76 -27.77 -41.19 9.22
C THR A 76 -28.41 -40.77 10.54
N ALA A 77 -28.29 -41.57 11.61
CA ALA A 77 -28.78 -41.20 12.94
C ALA A 77 -27.87 -41.76 14.05
N PRO A 78 -26.56 -41.46 14.03
CA PRO A 78 -25.58 -42.12 14.87
C PRO A 78 -25.79 -41.79 16.35
N GLN A 79 -25.87 -42.84 17.17
CA GLN A 79 -25.97 -42.78 18.64
C GLN A 79 -24.61 -43.16 19.23
N ILE A 80 -23.73 -42.17 19.40
CA ILE A 80 -22.33 -42.39 19.75
C ILE A 80 -22.04 -41.99 21.19
N VAL A 81 -21.49 -42.92 21.95
CA VAL A 81 -21.03 -42.72 23.34
C VAL A 81 -19.53 -43.01 23.44
N GLU A 82 -18.79 -42.23 24.24
CA GLU A 82 -17.36 -42.46 24.44
C GLU A 82 -17.11 -43.83 25.10
N GLY A 83 -16.19 -44.62 24.53
CA GLY A 83 -15.88 -45.98 24.97
C GLY A 83 -16.80 -47.08 24.41
N GLN A 84 -17.89 -46.73 23.73
CA GLN A 84 -18.70 -47.67 22.95
C GLN A 84 -17.84 -48.33 21.87
N SER A 85 -18.04 -49.62 21.61
CA SER A 85 -17.25 -50.36 20.62
C SER A 85 -18.08 -50.76 19.42
N GLU A 86 -17.49 -50.62 18.24
CA GLU A 86 -18.04 -51.06 16.97
C GLU A 86 -17.20 -52.21 16.42
N THR A 87 -17.84 -53.15 15.73
CA THR A 87 -17.16 -54.33 15.19
C THR A 87 -17.47 -54.51 13.71
N SER A 88 -16.43 -54.64 12.90
CA SER A 88 -16.54 -54.95 11.46
C SER A 88 -15.43 -55.90 11.04
N LEU A 89 -15.76 -56.93 10.26
CA LEU A 89 -14.82 -57.93 9.72
C LEU A 89 -13.88 -58.55 10.79
N GLY A 90 -14.38 -58.75 12.01
CA GLY A 90 -13.60 -59.32 13.12
C GLY A 90 -12.66 -58.35 13.83
N GLN A 91 -12.62 -57.07 13.44
CA GLN A 91 -11.96 -55.99 14.16
C GLN A 91 -12.96 -55.23 15.03
N THR A 92 -12.61 -55.01 16.29
CA THR A 92 -13.38 -54.21 17.24
C THR A 92 -12.59 -52.97 17.61
N ALA A 93 -13.18 -51.79 17.44
CA ALA A 93 -12.60 -50.52 17.84
C ALA A 93 -13.57 -49.77 18.76
N ALA A 94 -13.04 -49.08 19.77
CA ALA A 94 -13.82 -48.26 20.69
C ALA A 94 -13.72 -46.78 20.31
N TRP A 95 -14.82 -46.04 20.45
CA TRP A 95 -14.85 -44.59 20.33
C TRP A 95 -13.97 -43.95 21.40
N LYS A 96 -13.01 -43.13 20.97
CA LYS A 96 -12.06 -42.44 21.85
C LYS A 96 -12.13 -40.95 21.60
N ARG A 97 -12.03 -40.16 22.67
CA ARG A 97 -11.88 -38.72 22.55
C ARG A 97 -10.51 -38.36 21.98
N CYS A 98 -10.51 -37.50 20.97
CA CYS A 98 -9.34 -36.97 20.31
C CYS A 98 -9.43 -35.44 20.28
N LEU A 99 -8.31 -34.77 20.58
CA LEU A 99 -8.15 -33.33 20.45
C LEU A 99 -7.20 -33.06 19.28
N ALA A 100 -7.66 -32.32 18.28
CA ALA A 100 -6.84 -31.87 17.17
C ALA A 100 -5.76 -30.90 17.67
N GLN A 101 -4.49 -31.14 17.30
CA GLN A 101 -3.36 -30.33 17.74
C GLN A 101 -3.28 -29.01 16.97
N ASP A 102 -3.37 -29.07 15.64
CA ASP A 102 -3.38 -27.90 14.73
C ASP A 102 -4.71 -27.85 13.95
N ALA A 103 -4.69 -27.74 12.62
CA ALA A 103 -5.90 -27.63 11.81
C ALA A 103 -6.78 -28.89 11.81
N GLY A 104 -6.22 -30.08 12.05
CA GLY A 104 -6.95 -31.35 11.89
C GLY A 104 -6.60 -32.45 12.89
N VAL A 105 -7.41 -33.50 12.86
CA VAL A 105 -7.23 -34.75 13.60
C VAL A 105 -6.24 -35.63 12.86
N ASP A 106 -5.16 -36.03 13.55
CA ASP A 106 -4.21 -37.05 13.10
C ASP A 106 -4.68 -38.42 13.60
N LEU A 107 -5.21 -39.23 12.68
CA LEU A 107 -5.76 -40.55 12.97
C LEU A 107 -4.66 -41.59 13.18
N ASP A 108 -3.48 -41.44 12.57
CA ASP A 108 -2.33 -42.31 12.83
C ASP A 108 -1.95 -42.26 14.31
N SER A 109 -1.90 -41.05 14.87
CA SER A 109 -1.62 -40.82 16.28
C SER A 109 -2.79 -41.21 17.20
N ALA A 110 -4.03 -40.97 16.78
CA ALA A 110 -5.22 -41.15 17.63
C ALA A 110 -5.69 -42.60 17.77
N ILE A 111 -5.65 -43.37 16.68
CA ILE A 111 -6.21 -44.72 16.61
C ILE A 111 -5.23 -45.77 16.06
N GLY A 112 -4.04 -45.35 15.63
CA GLY A 112 -2.97 -46.21 15.18
C GLY A 112 -2.90 -46.31 13.67
N ARG A 113 -1.66 -46.36 13.16
CA ARG A 113 -1.34 -46.45 11.74
C ARG A 113 -1.65 -47.83 11.17
N ASP A 114 -2.41 -47.88 10.09
CA ASP A 114 -2.70 -49.09 9.30
C ASP A 114 -2.93 -48.68 7.83
N MET A 115 -2.95 -49.63 6.90
CA MET A 115 -3.24 -49.40 5.49
C MET A 115 -4.50 -50.16 5.08
N ASP A 116 -5.18 -49.63 4.05
CA ASP A 116 -6.44 -50.16 3.54
C ASP A 116 -7.52 -50.21 4.62
N VAL A 117 -7.66 -49.11 5.35
CA VAL A 117 -8.61 -48.96 6.46
C VAL A 117 -9.46 -47.70 6.31
N PHE A 118 -10.49 -47.59 7.13
CA PHE A 118 -11.22 -46.34 7.35
C PHE A 118 -11.54 -46.16 8.84
N ALA A 119 -11.91 -44.95 9.21
CA ALA A 119 -12.32 -44.58 10.56
C ALA A 119 -13.40 -43.52 10.51
N TYR A 120 -14.11 -43.37 11.63
CA TYR A 120 -15.08 -42.32 11.85
C TYR A 120 -14.53 -41.24 12.78
N GLY A 121 -14.97 -40.00 12.55
CA GLY A 121 -14.93 -38.88 13.48
C GLY A 121 -16.35 -38.37 13.72
N TYR A 122 -16.72 -38.13 14.97
CA TYR A 122 -18.04 -37.63 15.36
C TYR A 122 -17.94 -36.46 16.35
N SER A 123 -18.79 -35.45 16.16
CA SER A 123 -18.94 -34.32 17.08
C SER A 123 -20.37 -33.76 17.06
N ILE A 124 -20.76 -33.05 18.11
CA ILE A 124 -22.02 -32.30 18.19
C ILE A 124 -21.72 -30.80 18.25
N ILE A 125 -22.46 -30.02 17.47
CA ILE A 125 -22.34 -28.57 17.37
C ILE A 125 -23.61 -27.92 17.93
N GLN A 126 -23.47 -27.08 18.94
CA GLN A 126 -24.57 -26.35 19.56
C GLN A 126 -24.74 -24.99 18.88
N CYS A 127 -25.91 -24.78 18.28
CA CYS A 127 -26.32 -23.52 17.70
C CYS A 127 -27.43 -22.87 18.54
N THR A 128 -27.34 -21.56 18.77
CA THR A 128 -28.36 -20.80 19.52
C THR A 128 -29.58 -20.43 18.67
N ARG A 129 -29.48 -20.57 17.35
CA ARG A 129 -30.53 -20.37 16.34
C ARG A 129 -30.16 -21.15 15.08
N ALA A 130 -31.08 -21.32 14.15
CA ALA A 130 -30.75 -21.89 12.85
C ALA A 130 -29.79 -20.98 12.08
N GLU A 131 -28.73 -21.55 11.51
CA GLU A 131 -27.65 -20.84 10.82
C GLU A 131 -27.33 -21.50 9.48
N ALA A 132 -27.22 -20.70 8.42
CA ALA A 132 -26.64 -21.13 7.16
C ALA A 132 -25.13 -20.85 7.18
N CYS A 133 -24.32 -21.86 6.86
CA CYS A 133 -22.86 -21.72 6.85
C CYS A 133 -22.22 -22.64 5.80
N ILE A 134 -20.92 -22.45 5.56
CA ILE A 134 -20.11 -23.34 4.74
C ILE A 134 -19.37 -24.32 5.64
N LEU A 135 -19.69 -25.60 5.49
CA LEU A 135 -18.84 -26.66 6.02
C LEU A 135 -17.59 -26.76 5.13
N SER A 136 -16.45 -26.31 5.68
CA SER A 136 -15.14 -26.50 5.09
C SER A 136 -14.53 -27.80 5.62
N ILE A 137 -14.11 -28.68 4.72
CA ILE A 137 -13.57 -30.02 5.01
C ILE A 137 -12.27 -30.24 4.24
N GLY A 138 -11.31 -30.89 4.89
CA GLY A 138 -10.10 -31.41 4.24
C GLY A 138 -9.74 -32.79 4.79
N SER A 139 -9.23 -33.70 3.95
CA SER A 139 -8.72 -35.01 4.39
C SER A 139 -7.56 -35.51 3.55
N ASN A 140 -6.72 -36.38 4.11
CA ASN A 140 -5.90 -37.29 3.30
C ASN A 140 -6.79 -38.47 2.90
N ASP A 141 -6.80 -38.81 1.61
CA ASP A 141 -7.67 -39.82 1.00
C ASP A 141 -9.18 -39.55 1.12
N GLY A 142 -9.99 -40.53 0.73
CA GLY A 142 -11.44 -40.39 0.58
C GLY A 142 -12.16 -40.02 1.88
N ILE A 143 -13.22 -39.24 1.76
CA ILE A 143 -14.06 -38.76 2.85
C ILE A 143 -15.55 -38.85 2.52
N ARG A 144 -16.36 -39.22 3.50
CA ARG A 144 -17.82 -39.04 3.50
C ARG A 144 -18.24 -38.26 4.73
N VAL A 145 -19.22 -37.36 4.56
CA VAL A 145 -19.63 -36.46 5.64
C VAL A 145 -21.15 -36.37 5.71
N TRP A 146 -21.68 -36.45 6.94
CA TRP A 146 -23.08 -36.23 7.25
C TRP A 146 -23.24 -35.10 8.23
N VAL A 147 -24.22 -34.24 7.98
CA VAL A 147 -24.67 -33.20 8.91
C VAL A 147 -26.14 -33.45 9.22
N ASN A 148 -26.48 -33.64 10.49
CA ASN A 148 -27.84 -33.98 10.93
C ASN A 148 -28.44 -35.20 10.21
N GLY A 149 -27.60 -36.16 9.84
CA GLY A 149 -28.00 -37.37 9.12
C GLY A 149 -28.14 -37.23 7.60
N GLU A 150 -28.05 -36.01 7.05
CA GLU A 150 -28.01 -35.77 5.62
C GLU A 150 -26.57 -35.93 5.13
N GLU A 151 -26.33 -36.79 4.13
CA GLU A 151 -25.03 -36.89 3.48
C GLU A 151 -24.77 -35.63 2.66
N VAL A 152 -23.74 -34.88 3.02
CA VAL A 152 -23.39 -33.60 2.39
C VAL A 152 -22.13 -33.70 1.51
N LEU A 153 -21.35 -34.77 1.66
CA LEU A 153 -20.16 -35.04 0.86
C LEU A 153 -19.91 -36.55 0.71
N ASP A 154 -19.64 -36.99 -0.52
CA ASP A 154 -19.07 -38.31 -0.82
C ASP A 154 -17.94 -38.15 -1.85
N LYS A 155 -16.70 -38.27 -1.38
CA LYS A 155 -15.49 -38.27 -2.20
C LYS A 155 -14.63 -39.46 -1.81
N SER A 156 -14.15 -40.19 -2.79
CA SER A 156 -13.37 -41.42 -2.56
C SER A 156 -12.08 -41.40 -3.38
N GLY A 157 -11.07 -42.14 -2.95
CA GLY A 157 -9.80 -42.25 -3.66
C GLY A 157 -8.70 -41.38 -3.04
N PRO A 158 -7.46 -41.51 -3.54
CA PRO A 158 -6.30 -40.90 -2.92
C PRO A 158 -6.28 -39.37 -3.09
N ARG A 159 -5.96 -38.63 -2.03
CA ARG A 159 -5.78 -37.16 -2.07
C ARG A 159 -4.89 -36.65 -0.94
N GLY A 160 -4.21 -35.53 -1.13
CA GLY A 160 -3.41 -34.87 -0.09
C GLY A 160 -4.29 -34.20 0.98
N PHE A 161 -3.80 -34.12 2.22
CA PHE A 161 -4.46 -33.34 3.27
C PHE A 161 -4.19 -31.84 3.06
N ASN A 162 -5.19 -31.10 2.59
CA ASN A 162 -5.19 -29.64 2.65
C ASN A 162 -6.48 -29.16 3.35
N PRO A 163 -6.40 -28.22 4.30
CA PRO A 163 -7.58 -27.53 4.81
C PRO A 163 -8.32 -26.77 3.71
N ASP A 164 -9.65 -26.68 3.83
CA ASP A 164 -10.53 -25.93 2.91
C ASP A 164 -10.68 -26.49 1.48
N ASP A 165 -10.24 -27.73 1.23
CA ASP A 165 -10.37 -28.37 -0.09
C ASP A 165 -11.83 -28.58 -0.54
N ASP A 166 -12.74 -28.84 0.40
CA ASP A 166 -14.16 -29.04 0.14
C ASP A 166 -14.99 -27.99 0.87
N LEU A 167 -15.73 -27.16 0.12
CA LEU A 167 -16.63 -26.14 0.64
C LEU A 167 -18.09 -26.54 0.35
N ILE A 168 -18.85 -26.90 1.39
CA ILE A 168 -20.22 -27.39 1.25
C ILE A 168 -21.20 -26.48 2.00
N PRO A 169 -22.16 -25.84 1.32
CA PRO A 169 -23.22 -25.11 1.99
C PRO A 169 -24.12 -26.05 2.80
N VAL A 170 -24.30 -25.76 4.09
CA VAL A 170 -25.12 -26.55 5.01
C VAL A 170 -26.00 -25.63 5.88
N VAL A 171 -27.05 -26.22 6.47
CA VAL A 171 -27.92 -25.53 7.44
C VAL A 171 -27.83 -26.25 8.78
N LEU A 172 -27.37 -25.53 9.79
CA LEU A 172 -27.44 -25.95 11.18
C LEU A 172 -28.77 -25.49 11.77
N LYS A 173 -29.45 -26.39 12.49
CA LYS A 173 -30.71 -26.14 13.19
C LYS A 173 -30.41 -25.47 14.54
N GLU A 174 -31.39 -24.78 15.11
CA GLU A 174 -31.32 -24.39 16.52
C GLU A 174 -31.20 -25.63 17.41
N GLY A 175 -30.29 -25.60 18.38
CA GLY A 175 -29.98 -26.75 19.22
C GLY A 175 -28.76 -27.53 18.76
N GLU A 176 -28.78 -28.84 19.00
CA GLU A 176 -27.68 -29.74 18.69
C GLU A 176 -27.68 -30.15 17.21
N ASN A 177 -26.49 -30.12 16.61
CA ASN A 177 -26.26 -30.54 15.24
C ASN A 177 -25.16 -31.59 15.18
N SER A 178 -25.47 -32.77 14.68
CA SER A 178 -24.49 -33.86 14.59
C SER A 178 -23.64 -33.73 13.33
N ILE A 179 -22.33 -33.87 13.45
CA ILE A 179 -21.41 -34.05 12.32
C ILE A 179 -20.71 -35.41 12.42
N LEU A 180 -20.85 -36.21 11.38
CA LEU A 180 -20.17 -37.49 11.23
C LEU A 180 -19.27 -37.44 9.99
N VAL A 181 -18.02 -37.83 10.16
CA VAL A 181 -17.01 -37.87 9.10
C VAL A 181 -16.47 -39.29 9.02
N LYS A 182 -16.30 -39.82 7.82
CA LYS A 182 -15.72 -41.15 7.56
C LYS A 182 -14.57 -41.00 6.59
N VAL A 183 -13.36 -41.42 6.98
CA VAL A 183 -12.11 -41.13 6.24
C VAL A 183 -11.39 -42.43 5.88
N GLN A 184 -10.97 -42.59 4.63
CA GLN A 184 -10.16 -43.71 4.13
C GLN A 184 -8.68 -43.49 4.42
N GLU A 185 -7.90 -44.57 4.37
CA GLU A 185 -6.43 -44.55 4.36
C GLU A 185 -5.91 -45.58 3.36
N PHE A 186 -5.19 -45.10 2.35
CA PHE A 186 -4.53 -45.88 1.30
C PHE A 186 -2.99 -45.85 1.39
N GLY A 187 -2.43 -45.10 2.34
CA GLY A 187 -1.00 -45.03 2.63
C GLY A 187 -0.52 -43.57 2.80
N ASN A 188 0.37 -43.38 3.77
CA ASN A 188 1.04 -42.12 4.20
C ASN A 188 0.48 -41.51 5.48
N ARG A 189 -0.24 -40.37 5.42
CA ARG A 189 -0.61 -39.53 6.57
C ARG A 189 -2.13 -39.55 6.76
N TRP A 190 -2.64 -40.24 7.76
CA TRP A 190 -4.08 -40.33 7.92
C TRP A 190 -4.67 -39.17 8.73
N ALA A 191 -5.36 -38.23 8.08
CA ALA A 191 -5.88 -37.03 8.77
C ALA A 191 -7.12 -36.41 8.12
N PHE A 192 -7.91 -35.69 8.92
CA PHE A 192 -8.99 -34.82 8.43
C PHE A 192 -9.15 -33.56 9.29
N CYS A 193 -9.79 -32.53 8.73
CA CYS A 193 -10.17 -31.32 9.43
C CYS A 193 -11.55 -30.85 8.99
N ALA A 194 -12.25 -30.14 9.87
CA ALA A 194 -13.52 -29.52 9.56
C ALA A 194 -13.66 -28.18 10.30
N ARG A 195 -14.34 -27.22 9.68
CA ARG A 195 -14.79 -25.97 10.29
C ARG A 195 -16.05 -25.45 9.61
N PHE A 196 -16.75 -24.54 10.27
CA PHE A 196 -17.86 -23.81 9.67
C PHE A 196 -17.42 -22.39 9.39
N LEU A 197 -17.42 -22.01 8.12
CA LEU A 197 -17.10 -20.66 7.67
C LEU A 197 -18.40 -19.87 7.41
N PRO A 198 -18.42 -18.57 7.71
CA PRO A 198 -19.52 -17.71 7.28
C PRO A 198 -19.46 -17.49 5.75
N PHE A 199 -20.57 -17.07 5.14
CA PHE A 199 -20.64 -16.87 3.69
C PHE A 199 -19.89 -15.63 3.19
N ASP A 200 -19.66 -14.64 4.07
CA ASP A 200 -18.88 -13.43 3.80
C ASP A 200 -17.37 -13.62 4.04
N ASP A 201 -16.94 -14.84 4.35
CA ASP A 201 -15.54 -15.17 4.51
C ASP A 201 -14.79 -15.08 3.16
N GLU A 202 -13.68 -14.33 3.11
CA GLU A 202 -12.86 -14.18 1.90
C GLU A 202 -12.34 -15.53 1.37
N ARG A 203 -12.15 -16.53 2.24
CA ARG A 203 -11.72 -17.89 1.86
C ARG A 203 -12.78 -18.63 1.04
N VAL A 204 -14.03 -18.16 1.10
CA VAL A 204 -15.22 -18.80 0.56
C VAL A 204 -15.78 -18.02 -0.63
N SER A 205 -15.80 -16.69 -0.56
CA SER A 205 -16.49 -15.80 -1.51
C SER A 205 -16.09 -16.03 -2.97
N ASP A 206 -14.81 -16.32 -3.21
CA ASP A 206 -14.26 -16.49 -4.55
C ASP A 206 -14.41 -17.93 -5.08
N GLN A 207 -14.58 -18.91 -4.18
CA GLN A 207 -14.55 -20.34 -4.52
C GLN A 207 -15.94 -20.98 -4.66
N LEU A 208 -16.98 -20.42 -4.03
CA LEU A 208 -18.34 -20.97 -4.10
C LEU A 208 -18.96 -20.95 -5.52
N GLY A 209 -18.59 -19.96 -6.36
CA GLY A 209 -19.00 -19.89 -7.77
C GLY A 209 -20.51 -19.96 -8.01
N LEU A 210 -21.34 -19.34 -7.16
CA LEU A 210 -22.81 -19.47 -7.23
C LEU A 210 -23.37 -18.93 -8.56
N PHE A 211 -22.80 -17.82 -9.04
CA PHE A 211 -23.15 -17.19 -10.30
C PHE A 211 -21.91 -17.10 -11.20
N HIS A 212 -22.12 -17.34 -12.48
CA HIS A 212 -21.13 -17.09 -13.53
C HIS A 212 -21.78 -16.29 -14.65
N ILE A 213 -21.00 -15.43 -15.31
CA ILE A 213 -21.47 -14.73 -16.50
C ILE A 213 -21.16 -15.57 -17.74
N ILE A 214 -22.20 -15.88 -18.51
CA ILE A 214 -22.07 -16.43 -19.85
C ILE A 214 -22.54 -15.40 -20.87
N ASN A 215 -22.14 -15.59 -22.12
CA ASN A 215 -22.60 -14.77 -23.23
C ASN A 215 -23.57 -15.57 -24.11
N ARG A 216 -24.75 -15.01 -24.38
CA ARG A 216 -25.76 -15.54 -25.31
C ARG A 216 -25.94 -14.52 -26.43
N ASP A 217 -25.34 -14.77 -27.58
CA ASP A 217 -25.47 -13.94 -28.80
C ASP A 217 -25.17 -12.44 -28.60
N GLY A 218 -24.13 -12.12 -27.80
CA GLY A 218 -23.73 -10.76 -27.47
C GLY A 218 -24.34 -10.21 -26.18
N GLN A 219 -25.36 -10.88 -25.62
CA GLN A 219 -25.98 -10.51 -24.36
C GLN A 219 -25.32 -11.22 -23.18
N PRO A 220 -24.86 -10.50 -22.14
CA PRO A 220 -24.40 -11.11 -20.90
C PRO A 220 -25.57 -11.68 -20.09
N VAL A 221 -25.39 -12.88 -19.55
CA VAL A 221 -26.40 -13.62 -18.77
C VAL A 221 -25.74 -14.13 -17.49
N ALA A 222 -26.34 -13.81 -16.35
CA ALA A 222 -25.98 -14.41 -15.07
C ALA A 222 -26.57 -15.83 -15.01
N LYS A 223 -25.70 -16.84 -14.93
CA LYS A 223 -26.07 -18.24 -14.84
C LYS A 223 -25.76 -18.80 -13.46
N TYR A 224 -26.73 -19.48 -12.88
CA TYR A 224 -26.60 -20.20 -11.61
C TYR A 224 -26.28 -21.68 -11.86
N ILE A 225 -25.32 -22.25 -11.12
CA ILE A 225 -24.76 -23.60 -11.38
C ILE A 225 -25.15 -24.65 -10.33
N GLN A 226 -25.74 -24.27 -9.20
CA GLN A 226 -26.08 -25.22 -8.12
C GLN A 226 -27.51 -25.80 -8.23
N SER A 227 -27.80 -26.83 -7.43
CA SER A 227 -29.10 -27.50 -7.43
C SER A 227 -30.23 -26.62 -6.86
N ARG A 228 -31.43 -26.69 -7.46
CA ARG A 228 -32.59 -25.88 -7.04
C ARG A 228 -33.02 -26.12 -5.59
N SER A 229 -32.83 -27.35 -5.09
CA SER A 229 -33.11 -27.72 -3.70
C SER A 229 -32.22 -27.03 -2.67
N LEU A 230 -31.04 -26.54 -3.07
CA LEU A 230 -30.17 -25.74 -2.21
C LEU A 230 -30.68 -24.29 -2.09
N ILE A 231 -31.15 -23.71 -3.21
CA ILE A 231 -31.71 -22.35 -3.25
C ILE A 231 -32.88 -22.23 -2.29
N ASP A 232 -33.87 -23.10 -2.46
CA ASP A 232 -35.14 -23.05 -1.72
C ASP A 232 -34.93 -23.24 -0.21
N ARG A 233 -33.78 -23.80 0.20
CA ARG A 233 -33.43 -24.06 1.60
C ARG A 233 -32.56 -22.98 2.24
N ILE A 234 -31.79 -22.20 1.47
CA ILE A 234 -30.73 -21.34 2.03
C ILE A 234 -30.93 -19.86 1.68
N PHE A 235 -31.50 -19.53 0.52
CA PHE A 235 -31.59 -18.16 0.03
C PHE A 235 -32.88 -17.49 0.53
N GLN A 236 -32.75 -16.30 1.13
CA GLN A 236 -33.88 -15.42 1.46
C GLN A 236 -34.12 -14.36 0.37
N GLY A 237 -33.04 -13.90 -0.28
CA GLY A 237 -33.14 -12.95 -1.39
C GLY A 237 -31.79 -12.69 -2.04
N THR A 238 -31.78 -12.39 -3.34
CA THR A 238 -30.56 -12.00 -4.05
C THR A 238 -30.84 -10.82 -4.95
N THR A 239 -30.01 -9.78 -4.87
CA THR A 239 -30.01 -8.60 -5.73
C THR A 239 -28.79 -8.64 -6.64
N LEU A 240 -29.01 -8.35 -7.91
CA LEU A 240 -28.00 -8.31 -8.96
C LEU A 240 -27.89 -6.86 -9.45
N GLN A 241 -26.71 -6.27 -9.39
CA GLN A 241 -26.43 -4.92 -9.87
C GLN A 241 -25.24 -4.95 -10.82
N ALA A 242 -25.39 -4.38 -12.02
CA ALA A 242 -24.28 -4.22 -12.95
C ALA A 242 -23.77 -2.77 -12.94
N PHE A 243 -22.45 -2.64 -12.98
CA PHE A 243 -21.72 -1.38 -12.99
C PHE A 243 -20.73 -1.40 -14.14
N PRO A 244 -20.48 -0.30 -14.83
CA PRO A 244 -19.29 -0.18 -15.68
C PRO A 244 -18.04 -0.35 -14.80
N ILE A 245 -17.04 -1.11 -15.25
CA ILE A 245 -15.81 -1.33 -14.46
C ILE A 245 -15.07 -0.01 -14.21
N ASP A 246 -15.26 0.94 -15.12
CA ASP A 246 -14.72 2.28 -15.07
C ASP A 246 -15.47 3.21 -14.11
N ASN A 247 -16.70 2.88 -13.72
CA ASN A 247 -17.46 3.62 -12.73
C ASN A 247 -18.26 2.66 -11.82
N PRO A 248 -17.60 1.99 -10.86
CA PRO A 248 -18.22 0.96 -10.02
C PRO A 248 -19.27 1.51 -9.03
N THR A 249 -19.51 2.82 -9.03
CA THR A 249 -20.56 3.48 -8.23
C THR A 249 -21.84 3.71 -9.02
N GLN A 250 -21.78 3.71 -10.35
CA GLN A 250 -22.94 3.94 -11.20
C GLN A 250 -23.62 2.62 -11.55
N VAL A 251 -24.78 2.38 -10.93
CA VAL A 251 -25.65 1.25 -11.30
C VAL A 251 -26.23 1.52 -12.69
N VAL A 252 -25.88 0.69 -13.68
CA VAL A 252 -26.46 0.76 -15.04
C VAL A 252 -27.58 -0.26 -15.24
N TRP A 253 -27.64 -1.29 -14.39
CA TRP A 253 -28.73 -2.27 -14.38
C TRP A 253 -28.88 -2.86 -12.98
N GLU A 254 -30.10 -3.06 -12.53
CA GLU A 254 -30.42 -3.70 -11.25
C GLU A 254 -31.63 -4.61 -11.40
N SER A 255 -31.60 -5.76 -10.73
CA SER A 255 -32.76 -6.65 -10.63
C SER A 255 -32.66 -7.60 -9.45
N ALA A 256 -33.80 -7.98 -8.88
CA ALA A 256 -33.88 -9.09 -7.93
C ALA A 256 -33.80 -10.42 -8.70
N TRP A 257 -33.00 -11.37 -8.22
CA TRP A 257 -32.95 -12.71 -8.77
C TRP A 257 -34.24 -13.47 -8.48
N LYS A 258 -34.81 -14.08 -9.52
CA LYS A 258 -36.13 -14.73 -9.46
C LYS A 258 -36.05 -16.25 -9.24
N GLY A 259 -34.89 -16.78 -8.87
CA GLY A 259 -34.64 -18.23 -8.81
C GLY A 259 -34.55 -18.89 -10.19
N GLU A 260 -34.32 -18.10 -11.23
CA GLU A 260 -34.12 -18.58 -12.61
C GLU A 260 -32.67 -19.05 -12.81
N ALA A 261 -32.47 -20.13 -13.56
CA ALA A 261 -31.15 -20.69 -13.81
C ALA A 261 -30.27 -19.78 -14.69
N GLU A 262 -30.88 -18.98 -15.56
CA GLU A 262 -30.23 -18.02 -16.43
C GLU A 262 -31.03 -16.71 -16.40
N MET A 263 -30.36 -15.58 -16.18
CA MET A 263 -30.99 -14.27 -16.08
C MET A 263 -30.21 -13.23 -16.92
N PRO A 264 -30.82 -12.66 -17.97
CA PRO A 264 -30.17 -11.65 -18.80
C PRO A 264 -29.83 -10.39 -18.01
N ILE A 265 -28.62 -9.87 -18.20
CA ILE A 265 -28.15 -8.63 -17.60
C ILE A 265 -28.34 -7.51 -18.62
N GLY A 266 -29.19 -6.52 -18.31
CA GLY A 266 -29.60 -5.47 -19.24
C GLY A 266 -28.63 -4.28 -19.30
N VAL A 267 -27.36 -4.53 -19.61
CA VAL A 267 -26.37 -3.48 -19.90
C VAL A 267 -26.37 -3.10 -21.39
N ASP A 268 -25.76 -1.95 -21.72
CA ASP A 268 -25.57 -1.56 -23.12
C ASP A 268 -24.56 -2.50 -23.80
N VAL A 269 -25.01 -3.11 -24.91
CA VAL A 269 -24.23 -4.04 -25.75
C VAL A 269 -23.90 -3.46 -27.12
N SER A 270 -24.24 -2.18 -27.37
CA SER A 270 -23.96 -1.49 -28.63
C SER A 270 -22.46 -1.27 -28.86
N GLN A 271 -21.68 -1.16 -27.79
CA GLN A 271 -20.22 -1.08 -27.79
C GLN A 271 -19.65 -2.16 -26.86
N PHE A 272 -18.39 -2.54 -27.10
CA PHE A 272 -17.68 -3.39 -26.15
C PHE A 272 -17.41 -2.61 -24.88
N GLY A 273 -17.88 -3.14 -23.75
CA GLY A 273 -17.65 -2.57 -22.43
C GLY A 273 -17.27 -3.65 -21.44
N GLN A 274 -16.52 -3.25 -20.42
CA GLN A 274 -16.25 -4.07 -19.25
C GLN A 274 -17.10 -3.61 -18.07
N TYR A 275 -17.64 -4.57 -17.34
CA TYR A 275 -18.62 -4.35 -16.30
C TYR A 275 -18.31 -5.25 -15.10
N LEU A 276 -18.81 -4.87 -13.93
CA LEU A 276 -18.84 -5.68 -12.73
C LEU A 276 -20.30 -6.00 -12.41
N LEU A 277 -20.62 -7.28 -12.18
CA LEU A 277 -21.88 -7.69 -11.59
C LEU A 277 -21.68 -7.90 -10.10
N ARG A 278 -22.26 -7.01 -9.28
CA ARG A 278 -22.39 -7.22 -7.84
C ARG A 278 -23.62 -8.09 -7.57
N VAL A 279 -23.38 -9.23 -6.93
CA VAL A 279 -24.41 -10.15 -6.47
C VAL A 279 -24.48 -10.07 -4.96
N LYS A 280 -25.53 -9.45 -4.42
CA LYS A 280 -25.79 -9.40 -2.99
C LYS A 280 -26.83 -10.46 -2.63
N THR A 281 -26.46 -11.45 -1.83
CA THR A 281 -27.36 -12.53 -1.39
C THR A 281 -27.55 -12.48 0.12
N THR A 282 -28.80 -12.57 0.56
CA THR A 282 -29.20 -12.78 1.96
C THR A 282 -29.61 -14.24 2.13
N PHE A 283 -29.03 -14.90 3.13
CA PHE A 283 -29.30 -16.30 3.46
C PHE A 283 -30.19 -16.41 4.72
N ILE A 284 -30.70 -17.62 4.99
CA ILE A 284 -31.37 -17.93 6.26
C ILE A 284 -30.45 -17.59 7.44
N GLY A 285 -31.00 -16.92 8.46
CA GLY A 285 -30.23 -16.40 9.60
C GLY A 285 -29.79 -14.94 9.43
N ASN A 286 -30.15 -14.30 8.31
CA ASN A 286 -29.80 -12.93 7.91
C ASN A 286 -28.30 -12.72 7.61
N ALA A 287 -27.54 -13.80 7.35
CA ALA A 287 -26.20 -13.68 6.81
C ALA A 287 -26.27 -13.06 5.40
N GLU A 288 -25.34 -12.17 5.06
CA GLU A 288 -25.25 -11.56 3.73
C GLU A 288 -23.92 -11.90 3.08
N GLN A 289 -23.90 -12.08 1.77
CA GLN A 289 -22.68 -12.19 0.96
C GLN A 289 -22.79 -11.23 -0.21
N THR A 290 -21.68 -10.55 -0.52
CA THR A 290 -21.54 -9.75 -1.74
C THR A 290 -20.40 -10.32 -2.57
N VAL A 291 -20.67 -10.67 -3.82
CA VAL A 291 -19.67 -11.13 -4.79
C VAL A 291 -19.66 -10.17 -5.97
N GLU A 292 -18.48 -9.76 -6.43
CA GLU A 292 -18.32 -8.96 -7.65
C GLU A 292 -17.73 -9.81 -8.76
N ILE A 293 -18.45 -9.93 -9.88
CA ILE A 293 -18.08 -10.78 -11.00
C ILE A 293 -17.79 -9.90 -12.22
N PRO A 294 -16.53 -9.79 -12.68
CA PRO A 294 -16.22 -9.04 -13.87
C PRO A 294 -16.77 -9.75 -15.11
N PHE A 295 -17.33 -8.98 -16.04
CA PHE A 295 -17.77 -9.49 -17.33
C PHE A 295 -17.61 -8.45 -18.44
N SER A 296 -17.65 -8.92 -19.68
CA SER A 296 -17.66 -8.05 -20.85
C SER A 296 -18.98 -8.20 -21.60
N ALA A 297 -19.46 -7.09 -22.16
CA ALA A 297 -20.69 -7.05 -22.95
C ALA A 297 -20.44 -6.34 -24.28
N GLY A 298 -21.24 -6.69 -25.30
CA GLY A 298 -21.10 -6.12 -26.64
C GLY A 298 -20.02 -6.78 -27.51
N LYS A 299 -19.92 -6.33 -28.76
CA LYS A 299 -19.00 -6.88 -29.75
C LYS A 299 -17.60 -6.30 -29.58
N ARG A 300 -16.62 -7.13 -29.22
CA ARG A 300 -15.21 -6.75 -29.18
C ARG A 300 -14.74 -6.31 -30.57
N VAL A 301 -14.21 -5.09 -30.64
CA VAL A 301 -13.54 -4.52 -31.81
C VAL A 301 -12.15 -4.10 -31.38
N ASP A 302 -11.12 -4.62 -32.03
CA ASP A 302 -9.74 -4.18 -31.78
C ASP A 302 -9.41 -3.01 -32.74
N TYR A 303 -9.09 -1.86 -32.19
CA TYR A 303 -8.67 -0.66 -32.91
C TYR A 303 -7.14 -0.60 -32.95
N SER A 304 -6.55 -0.45 -34.13
CA SER A 304 -5.10 -0.30 -34.31
C SER A 304 -4.71 1.17 -34.14
N LEU A 305 -4.05 1.53 -33.05
CA LEU A 305 -3.52 2.89 -32.86
C LEU A 305 -2.41 3.19 -33.85
N PHE A 306 -1.51 2.23 -34.05
CA PHE A 306 -0.48 2.27 -35.08
C PHE A 306 -0.03 0.86 -35.43
N LYS A 307 0.49 0.70 -36.65
CA LYS A 307 1.10 -0.53 -37.13
C LYS A 307 2.17 -0.21 -38.16
N GLU A 308 3.34 -0.81 -38.01
CA GLU A 308 4.47 -0.74 -38.95
C GLU A 308 4.85 0.70 -39.33
N GLY A 309 4.94 1.58 -38.32
CA GLY A 309 5.30 2.99 -38.52
C GLY A 309 4.20 3.84 -39.17
N GLN A 310 2.96 3.35 -39.25
CA GLN A 310 1.82 4.08 -39.80
C GLN A 310 0.69 4.18 -38.78
N THR A 311 -0.09 5.26 -38.86
CA THR A 311 -1.28 5.48 -38.04
C THR A 311 -2.34 6.22 -38.85
N ASP A 312 -3.60 5.89 -38.60
CA ASP A 312 -4.74 6.66 -39.09
C ASP A 312 -5.15 7.76 -38.08
N TYR A 313 -4.51 7.88 -36.92
CA TYR A 313 -4.94 8.78 -35.86
C TYR A 313 -4.38 10.20 -36.03
N GLN A 314 -5.20 11.19 -35.68
CA GLN A 314 -4.76 12.57 -35.43
C GLN A 314 -4.89 12.91 -33.94
N VAL A 315 -3.93 13.67 -33.40
CA VAL A 315 -4.04 14.26 -32.07
C VAL A 315 -4.78 15.59 -32.23
N MET A 316 -5.88 15.77 -31.50
CA MET A 316 -6.73 16.95 -31.60
C MET A 316 -6.74 17.74 -30.29
N LEU A 317 -6.45 19.03 -30.39
CA LEU A 317 -6.59 20.00 -29.31
C LEU A 317 -7.94 20.71 -29.40
N ARG A 318 -8.58 20.95 -28.25
CA ARG A 318 -9.77 21.81 -28.17
C ARG A 318 -9.44 23.28 -28.49
N GLN A 319 -10.41 24.03 -29.01
CA GLN A 319 -10.26 25.43 -29.44
C GLN A 319 -9.57 26.35 -28.41
N ASN A 320 -9.87 26.18 -27.12
CA ASN A 320 -9.33 27.00 -26.03
C ASN A 320 -8.33 26.23 -25.15
N ALA A 321 -7.49 25.39 -25.77
CA ALA A 321 -6.52 24.59 -25.04
C ALA A 321 -5.56 25.45 -24.19
N SER A 322 -5.36 25.05 -22.93
CA SER A 322 -4.41 25.69 -22.00
C SER A 322 -2.96 25.50 -22.45
N SER A 323 -2.02 26.23 -21.85
CA SER A 323 -0.58 26.01 -22.08
C SER A 323 -0.15 24.58 -21.76
N SER A 324 -0.70 24.01 -20.68
CA SER A 324 -0.44 22.63 -20.27
C SER A 324 -1.01 21.61 -21.25
N GLU A 325 -2.23 21.82 -21.76
CA GLU A 325 -2.83 20.95 -22.79
C GLU A 325 -2.03 20.97 -24.09
N LYS A 326 -1.57 22.17 -24.53
CA LYS A 326 -0.71 22.33 -25.71
C LYS A 326 0.63 21.62 -25.55
N TRP A 327 1.27 21.79 -24.39
CA TRP A 327 2.54 21.11 -24.08
C TRP A 327 2.36 19.59 -24.05
N ALA A 328 1.29 19.11 -23.40
CA ALA A 328 0.98 17.69 -23.31
C ALA A 328 0.69 17.05 -24.68
N ALA A 329 -0.06 17.72 -25.56
CA ALA A 329 -0.27 17.21 -26.92
C ALA A 329 1.04 17.13 -27.73
N GLY A 330 1.97 18.07 -27.52
CA GLY A 330 3.31 18.02 -28.10
C GLY A 330 4.14 16.83 -27.60
N GLU A 331 4.12 16.57 -26.28
CA GLU A 331 4.73 15.37 -25.68
C GLU A 331 4.12 14.09 -26.26
N LEU A 332 2.79 14.02 -26.35
CA LEU A 332 2.07 12.87 -26.90
C LEU A 332 2.52 12.55 -28.33
N CYS A 333 2.52 13.54 -29.23
CA CYS A 333 2.98 13.37 -30.61
C CYS A 333 4.44 12.90 -30.67
N THR A 334 5.31 13.54 -29.88
CA THR A 334 6.75 13.25 -29.87
C THR A 334 7.01 11.82 -29.41
N TRP A 335 6.42 11.42 -28.29
CA TRP A 335 6.66 10.12 -27.69
C TRP A 335 5.99 8.98 -28.46
N LEU A 336 4.78 9.18 -28.99
CA LEU A 336 4.16 8.18 -29.86
C LEU A 336 4.99 7.93 -31.12
N LYS A 337 5.59 8.98 -31.71
CA LYS A 337 6.53 8.83 -32.83
C LYS A 337 7.78 8.05 -32.43
N GLN A 338 8.37 8.33 -31.27
CA GLN A 338 9.55 7.58 -30.81
C GLN A 338 9.24 6.11 -30.54
N VAL A 339 8.05 5.80 -30.01
CA VAL A 339 7.62 4.43 -29.73
C VAL A 339 7.31 3.65 -31.02
N SER A 340 6.60 4.28 -31.95
CA SER A 340 5.98 3.59 -33.11
C SER A 340 6.67 3.82 -34.45
N GLY A 341 7.43 4.90 -34.59
CA GLY A 341 7.90 5.43 -35.88
C GLY A 341 6.83 6.19 -36.68
N ALA A 342 5.56 6.19 -36.26
CA ALA A 342 4.46 6.84 -36.96
C ALA A 342 4.35 8.32 -36.61
N GLU A 343 3.97 9.14 -37.59
CA GLU A 343 3.63 10.55 -37.39
C GLU A 343 2.17 10.68 -36.97
N PHE A 344 1.91 11.35 -35.84
CA PHE A 344 0.57 11.67 -35.36
C PHE A 344 0.32 13.17 -35.55
N PRO A 345 -0.39 13.60 -36.61
CA PRO A 345 -0.60 15.01 -36.88
C PRO A 345 -1.38 15.68 -35.75
N LEU A 346 -0.85 16.80 -35.24
CA LEU A 346 -1.54 17.66 -34.28
C LEU A 346 -2.44 18.66 -35.01
N VAL A 347 -3.73 18.67 -34.69
CA VAL A 347 -4.74 19.54 -35.32
C VAL A 347 -5.58 20.26 -34.26
N GLN A 348 -6.21 21.39 -34.64
CA GLN A 348 -7.22 22.04 -33.79
C GLN A 348 -8.61 21.44 -34.04
N GLU A 349 -9.48 21.52 -33.04
CA GLU A 349 -10.89 21.12 -33.15
C GLU A 349 -11.60 21.90 -34.26
N GLY A 350 -12.14 21.18 -35.24
CA GLY A 350 -12.72 21.69 -36.48
C GLY A 350 -11.82 21.51 -37.73
N GLU A 351 -10.54 21.16 -37.53
CA GLU A 351 -9.57 20.89 -38.61
C GLU A 351 -9.30 19.39 -38.82
N GLU A 352 -9.94 18.53 -38.03
CA GLU A 352 -9.76 17.09 -38.11
C GLU A 352 -10.24 16.54 -39.47
N LYS A 353 -9.46 15.61 -40.02
CA LYS A 353 -9.75 14.92 -41.29
C LYS A 353 -9.83 13.41 -41.12
N SER A 354 -9.32 12.90 -39.99
CA SER A 354 -9.40 11.49 -39.66
C SER A 354 -10.69 11.15 -38.89
N GLU A 355 -11.18 9.94 -39.12
CA GLU A 355 -12.24 9.32 -38.32
C GLU A 355 -11.70 8.73 -37.00
N HIS A 356 -10.38 8.65 -36.81
CA HIS A 356 -9.72 8.18 -35.59
C HIS A 356 -8.96 9.32 -34.92
N LEU A 357 -9.30 9.61 -33.67
CA LEU A 357 -8.81 10.81 -32.98
C LEU A 357 -8.30 10.46 -31.58
N ILE A 358 -7.22 11.13 -31.18
CA ILE A 358 -6.80 11.24 -29.78
C ILE A 358 -7.11 12.68 -29.34
N LEU A 359 -8.13 12.84 -28.51
CA LEU A 359 -8.60 14.13 -28.04
C LEU A 359 -7.91 14.49 -26.73
N VAL A 360 -7.20 15.62 -26.72
CA VAL A 360 -6.51 16.15 -25.54
C VAL A 360 -7.33 17.33 -24.97
N GLY A 361 -7.92 17.09 -23.81
CA GLY A 361 -8.83 18.02 -23.12
C GLY A 361 -10.31 17.77 -23.42
N LEU A 362 -11.19 18.29 -22.57
CA LEU A 362 -12.65 18.09 -22.68
C LEU A 362 -13.30 19.17 -23.58
N GLY A 363 -13.04 19.10 -24.89
CA GLY A 363 -13.65 19.96 -25.92
C GLY A 363 -15.10 19.61 -26.28
N ALA A 364 -15.71 20.37 -27.20
CA ALA A 364 -17.08 20.13 -27.65
C ALA A 364 -17.23 18.77 -28.34
N LYS A 365 -16.26 18.41 -29.19
CA LYS A 365 -16.19 17.11 -29.88
C LYS A 365 -16.03 15.96 -28.89
N ALA A 366 -15.18 16.13 -27.86
CA ALA A 366 -15.02 15.13 -26.80
C ALA A 366 -16.36 14.88 -26.08
N LYS A 367 -17.05 15.94 -25.65
CA LYS A 367 -18.36 15.83 -24.99
C LYS A 367 -19.43 15.18 -25.88
N GLN A 368 -19.41 15.48 -27.18
CA GLN A 368 -20.31 14.86 -28.15
C GLN A 368 -20.05 13.35 -28.26
N ILE A 369 -18.79 12.94 -28.40
CA ILE A 369 -18.40 11.52 -28.50
C ILE A 369 -18.75 10.76 -27.21
N LEU A 370 -18.58 11.39 -26.05
CA LEU A 370 -18.89 10.80 -24.75
C LEU A 370 -20.41 10.72 -24.45
N GLY A 371 -21.28 11.20 -25.36
CA GLY A 371 -22.74 11.10 -25.23
C GLY A 371 -23.43 12.23 -24.44
N GLY A 372 -22.69 13.29 -24.08
CA GLY A 372 -23.18 14.35 -23.20
C GLY A 372 -23.30 13.91 -21.73
N GLY A 373 -23.15 14.85 -20.79
CA GLY A 373 -23.27 14.56 -19.34
C GLY A 373 -21.95 14.55 -18.55
N VAL A 374 -20.80 14.72 -19.20
CA VAL A 374 -19.51 14.94 -18.52
C VAL A 374 -19.35 16.44 -18.23
N SER A 375 -19.27 16.80 -16.94
CA SER A 375 -19.01 18.17 -16.50
C SER A 375 -17.56 18.56 -16.74
N ASP A 376 -17.32 19.86 -16.93
CA ASP A 376 -15.95 20.37 -16.96
C ASP A 376 -15.31 20.19 -15.57
N PRO A 377 -14.10 19.60 -15.50
CA PRO A 377 -13.34 19.57 -14.26
C PRO A 377 -13.01 20.99 -13.79
N GLU A 378 -12.85 21.18 -12.49
CA GLU A 378 -12.34 22.45 -11.96
C GLU A 378 -10.94 22.73 -12.51
N ILE A 379 -10.58 24.01 -12.67
CA ILE A 379 -9.32 24.40 -13.32
C ILE A 379 -8.11 23.79 -12.61
N GLY A 380 -8.11 23.81 -11.27
CA GLY A 380 -7.04 23.31 -10.41
C GLY A 380 -7.16 21.81 -10.06
N ASP A 381 -8.19 21.12 -10.57
CA ASP A 381 -8.33 19.68 -10.35
C ASP A 381 -7.24 18.94 -11.15
N GLU A 382 -6.40 18.20 -10.44
CA GLU A 382 -5.35 17.39 -11.06
C GLU A 382 -5.81 15.96 -11.34
N THR A 383 -7.06 15.61 -11.00
CA THR A 383 -7.69 14.38 -11.44
C THR A 383 -7.78 14.35 -12.96
N PHE A 384 -7.52 13.19 -13.52
CA PHE A 384 -7.66 12.96 -14.95
C PHE A 384 -8.35 11.65 -15.22
N THR A 385 -8.90 11.55 -16.43
CA THR A 385 -9.38 10.31 -16.99
C THR A 385 -8.89 10.20 -18.43
N TYR A 386 -8.47 9.01 -18.83
CA TYR A 386 -8.44 8.65 -20.24
C TYR A 386 -9.25 7.40 -20.49
N ARG A 387 -9.96 7.38 -21.62
CA ARG A 387 -10.69 6.19 -22.08
C ARG A 387 -10.90 6.21 -23.58
N ASN A 388 -11.29 5.08 -24.16
CA ASN A 388 -11.77 5.06 -25.54
C ASN A 388 -13.31 5.10 -25.63
N ALA A 389 -13.80 5.67 -26.72
CA ALA A 389 -15.19 5.60 -27.15
C ALA A 389 -15.21 5.21 -28.63
N GLY A 390 -15.50 3.93 -28.89
CA GLY A 390 -15.17 3.30 -30.17
C GLY A 390 -13.67 3.49 -30.51
N PRO A 391 -13.32 4.01 -31.71
CA PRO A 391 -11.94 4.23 -32.11
C PRO A 391 -11.32 5.50 -31.49
N HIS A 392 -12.11 6.38 -30.87
CA HIS A 392 -11.57 7.62 -30.33
C HIS A 392 -10.95 7.39 -28.97
N ILE A 393 -9.79 7.99 -28.70
CA ILE A 393 -9.19 8.07 -27.36
C ILE A 393 -9.43 9.48 -26.83
N ILE A 394 -9.97 9.61 -25.62
CA ILE A 394 -10.22 10.90 -24.98
C ILE A 394 -9.42 10.94 -23.69
N ILE A 395 -8.62 11.99 -23.51
CA ILE A 395 -7.77 12.24 -22.34
C ILE A 395 -8.13 13.62 -21.78
N TRP A 396 -8.64 13.71 -20.56
CA TRP A 396 -9.07 14.97 -19.97
C TRP A 396 -8.87 15.03 -18.46
N GLY A 397 -8.79 16.24 -17.93
CA GLY A 397 -8.74 16.59 -16.50
C GLY A 397 -8.83 18.10 -16.35
N GLY A 398 -8.52 18.63 -15.16
CA GLY A 398 -8.46 20.08 -14.97
C GLY A 398 -7.43 20.75 -15.88
N GLN A 399 -7.74 21.97 -16.32
CA GLN A 399 -7.01 22.66 -17.38
C GLN A 399 -5.58 23.06 -16.95
N GLN A 400 -5.30 23.16 -15.65
CA GLN A 400 -3.98 23.51 -15.16
C GLN A 400 -2.99 22.34 -15.32
N ARG A 401 -3.32 21.14 -14.83
CA ARG A 401 -2.41 19.97 -14.86
C ARG A 401 -3.09 18.62 -15.09
N GLY A 402 -4.39 18.46 -14.81
CA GLY A 402 -5.08 17.17 -14.94
C GLY A 402 -4.93 16.55 -16.34
N THR A 403 -5.32 17.26 -17.41
CA THR A 403 -5.15 16.73 -18.79
C THR A 403 -3.69 16.40 -19.12
N GLN A 404 -2.75 17.22 -18.65
CA GLN A 404 -1.31 16.98 -18.84
C GLN A 404 -0.87 15.66 -18.18
N TYR A 405 -1.28 15.42 -16.94
CA TYR A 405 -1.00 14.18 -16.22
C TYR A 405 -1.69 12.97 -16.82
N GLY A 406 -2.89 13.14 -17.40
CA GLY A 406 -3.57 12.08 -18.14
C GLY A 406 -2.81 11.65 -19.40
N VAL A 407 -2.24 12.60 -20.14
CA VAL A 407 -1.39 12.29 -21.30
C VAL A 407 -0.13 11.56 -20.86
N LEU A 408 0.54 12.04 -19.81
CA LEU A 408 1.74 11.40 -19.27
C LEU A 408 1.44 9.99 -18.75
N SER A 409 0.27 9.79 -18.13
CA SER A 409 -0.20 8.47 -17.70
C SER A 409 -0.47 7.52 -18.85
N PHE A 410 -1.08 8.00 -19.94
CA PHE A 410 -1.32 7.19 -21.13
C PHE A 410 0.02 6.74 -21.76
N LEU A 411 0.98 7.64 -21.87
CA LEU A 411 2.33 7.32 -22.35
C LEU A 411 3.06 6.32 -21.42
N GLU A 412 2.88 6.45 -20.11
CA GLU A 412 3.51 5.58 -19.12
C GLU A 412 2.88 4.17 -19.11
N LYS A 413 1.55 4.07 -19.05
CA LYS A 413 0.83 2.79 -18.89
C LYS A 413 0.66 2.03 -20.20
N GLU A 414 0.26 2.72 -21.27
CA GLU A 414 -0.06 2.07 -22.54
C GLU A 414 1.18 1.89 -23.42
N MET A 415 2.05 2.90 -23.44
CA MET A 415 3.25 2.88 -24.26
C MET A 415 4.47 2.34 -23.51
N GLY A 416 4.50 2.38 -22.17
CA GLY A 416 5.60 1.86 -21.37
C GLY A 416 6.79 2.83 -21.23
N ILE A 417 6.56 4.13 -21.41
CA ILE A 417 7.62 5.14 -21.30
C ILE A 417 7.93 5.40 -19.82
N ARG A 418 9.20 5.65 -19.50
CA ARG A 418 9.66 6.00 -18.15
C ARG A 418 10.64 7.16 -18.19
N TRP A 419 10.41 8.18 -17.38
CA TRP A 419 11.32 9.30 -17.19
C TRP A 419 12.05 9.15 -15.85
N TYR A 420 13.03 8.23 -15.82
CA TYR A 420 13.75 7.88 -14.58
C TYR A 420 14.52 9.07 -14.02
N THR A 421 15.23 9.81 -14.87
CA THR A 421 15.99 11.01 -14.48
C THR A 421 15.88 12.08 -15.57
N PRO A 422 16.32 13.32 -15.34
CA PRO A 422 16.32 14.34 -16.39
C PRO A 422 17.11 13.94 -17.63
N GLN A 423 18.12 13.06 -17.49
CA GLN A 423 18.96 12.59 -18.61
C GLN A 423 18.58 11.20 -19.14
N VAL A 424 17.79 10.42 -18.40
CA VAL A 424 17.48 9.03 -18.75
C VAL A 424 15.98 8.84 -18.90
N THR A 425 15.55 8.68 -20.15
CA THR A 425 14.21 8.26 -20.52
C THR A 425 14.29 6.88 -21.17
N SER A 426 13.49 5.93 -20.68
CA SER A 426 13.29 4.64 -21.34
C SER A 426 12.10 4.74 -22.28
N VAL A 427 12.32 4.45 -23.56
CA VAL A 427 11.30 4.46 -24.60
C VAL A 427 11.31 3.12 -25.31
N PRO A 428 10.27 2.28 -25.15
CA PRO A 428 10.20 1.01 -25.85
C PRO A 428 9.85 1.24 -27.32
N THR A 429 10.41 0.41 -28.21
CA THR A 429 10.00 0.36 -29.61
C THR A 429 8.88 -0.66 -29.79
N LYS A 430 7.77 -0.26 -30.40
CA LYS A 430 6.63 -1.14 -30.69
C LYS A 430 6.32 -1.09 -32.19
N GLN A 431 6.23 -2.26 -32.82
CA GLN A 431 5.82 -2.36 -34.23
C GLN A 431 4.31 -2.17 -34.42
N GLN A 432 3.51 -2.48 -33.40
CA GLN A 432 2.06 -2.29 -33.42
C GLN A 432 1.54 -2.11 -32.01
N TYR A 433 0.43 -1.37 -31.89
CA TYR A 433 -0.36 -1.31 -30.67
C TYR A 433 -1.84 -1.23 -31.06
N SER A 434 -2.63 -2.15 -30.50
CA SER A 434 -4.07 -2.20 -30.69
C SER A 434 -4.77 -2.26 -29.34
N PHE A 435 -5.96 -1.65 -29.26
CA PHE A 435 -6.78 -1.61 -28.05
C PHE A 435 -8.23 -1.92 -28.39
N HIS A 436 -8.95 -2.52 -27.45
CA HIS A 436 -10.40 -2.70 -27.53
C HIS A 436 -11.12 -1.96 -26.39
N HIS A 437 -10.43 -1.81 -25.26
CA HIS A 437 -10.88 -1.07 -24.09
C HIS A 437 -9.68 -0.37 -23.46
N LEU A 438 -9.82 0.94 -23.25
CA LEU A 438 -8.91 1.79 -22.51
C LEU A 438 -9.74 2.48 -21.44
N TYR A 439 -9.29 2.40 -20.19
CA TYR A 439 -9.80 3.21 -19.12
C TYR A 439 -8.76 3.36 -18.02
N ASN A 440 -8.51 4.60 -17.61
CA ASN A 440 -7.74 4.90 -16.42
C ASN A 440 -8.22 6.24 -15.86
N THR A 441 -8.39 6.29 -14.54
CA THR A 441 -8.67 7.53 -13.81
C THR A 441 -7.80 7.57 -12.57
N GLU A 442 -7.17 8.71 -12.32
CA GLU A 442 -6.29 8.89 -11.16
C GLU A 442 -6.45 10.30 -10.59
N SER A 443 -6.32 10.40 -9.27
CA SER A 443 -6.31 11.65 -8.52
C SER A 443 -5.04 11.71 -7.67
N PRO A 444 -4.48 12.91 -7.42
CA PRO A 444 -3.30 13.03 -6.57
C PRO A 444 -3.60 12.61 -5.12
N GLY A 445 -2.75 11.78 -4.55
CA GLY A 445 -2.80 11.43 -3.12
C GLY A 445 -2.38 12.57 -2.20
N ILE A 446 -1.49 13.46 -2.68
CA ILE A 446 -1.03 14.68 -1.98
C ILE A 446 -1.14 15.85 -2.95
N ARG A 447 -1.72 16.98 -2.51
CA ARG A 447 -1.92 18.16 -3.38
C ARG A 447 -0.61 18.85 -3.77
N VAL A 448 0.22 19.24 -2.80
CA VAL A 448 1.52 19.87 -3.07
C VAL A 448 2.63 18.86 -2.86
N ARG A 449 3.31 18.51 -3.95
CA ARG A 449 4.30 17.44 -4.00
C ARG A 449 5.66 18.05 -4.28
N ASN A 450 6.52 18.08 -3.28
CA ASN A 450 7.80 18.77 -3.35
C ASN A 450 8.94 17.81 -3.03
N ASP A 451 9.82 17.62 -4.00
CA ASP A 451 10.96 16.70 -3.94
C ASP A 451 12.24 17.52 -4.06
N PHE A 452 13.12 17.38 -3.08
CA PHE A 452 14.36 18.17 -2.99
C PHE A 452 15.59 17.41 -3.46
N TYR A 453 15.47 16.28 -4.15
CA TYR A 453 16.64 15.72 -4.82
C TYR A 453 17.03 16.59 -6.02
N TYR A 454 18.34 16.66 -6.30
CA TYR A 454 18.90 17.47 -7.39
C TYR A 454 18.17 17.25 -8.73
N GLU A 455 17.79 16.00 -9.03
CA GLU A 455 17.03 15.61 -10.23
C GLU A 455 15.66 16.30 -10.32
N ALA A 456 14.96 16.47 -9.20
CA ALA A 456 13.64 17.08 -9.11
C ALA A 456 13.64 18.60 -9.32
N PHE A 457 14.82 19.22 -9.36
CA PHE A 457 14.96 20.61 -9.75
C PHE A 457 14.85 20.85 -11.26
N ASP A 458 14.96 19.81 -12.09
CA ASP A 458 14.64 19.92 -13.51
C ASP A 458 13.11 20.07 -13.70
N PRO A 459 12.63 21.19 -14.26
CA PRO A 459 11.20 21.46 -14.35
C PRO A 459 10.48 20.49 -15.30
N THR A 460 11.17 19.98 -16.33
CA THR A 460 10.54 19.07 -17.29
C THR A 460 10.38 17.67 -16.68
N TRP A 461 11.41 17.18 -15.99
CA TRP A 461 11.34 15.94 -15.24
C TRP A 461 10.30 16.02 -14.12
N ALA A 462 10.27 17.12 -13.36
CA ALA A 462 9.28 17.34 -12.31
C ALA A 462 7.86 17.28 -12.87
N ALA A 463 7.59 17.98 -13.98
CA ALA A 463 6.29 17.93 -14.65
C ALA A 463 5.92 16.52 -15.15
N ARG A 464 6.86 15.80 -15.77
CA ARG A 464 6.65 14.42 -16.26
C ARG A 464 6.39 13.42 -15.13
N ASN A 465 6.99 13.65 -13.96
CA ASN A 465 6.80 12.84 -12.76
C ASN A 465 5.79 13.43 -11.76
N ARG A 466 4.97 14.38 -12.21
CA ARG A 466 3.84 14.95 -11.47
C ARG A 466 4.23 15.72 -10.19
N ILE A 467 5.47 16.16 -10.05
CA ILE A 467 5.93 17.07 -8.99
C ILE A 467 5.47 18.50 -9.34
N ASN A 468 4.82 19.19 -8.41
CA ASN A 468 4.24 20.52 -8.62
C ASN A 468 4.63 21.55 -7.53
N GLY A 469 5.27 21.14 -6.44
CA GLY A 469 5.71 22.03 -5.37
C GLY A 469 7.06 22.67 -5.66
N ALA A 470 7.30 23.86 -5.10
CA ALA A 470 8.61 24.51 -5.12
C ALA A 470 8.78 25.51 -3.95
N MET A 471 9.99 25.65 -3.38
CA MET A 471 10.31 26.71 -2.40
C MET A 471 10.75 28.04 -3.03
N THR A 472 10.91 28.05 -4.36
CA THR A 472 11.13 29.27 -5.14
C THR A 472 10.28 29.16 -6.38
N ALA A 473 9.54 30.22 -6.71
CA ALA A 473 8.75 30.22 -7.92
C ALA A 473 9.66 30.03 -9.15
N ARG A 474 9.29 29.10 -10.02
CA ARG A 474 10.04 28.75 -11.24
C ARG A 474 9.08 28.46 -12.39
N GLU A 475 9.57 28.63 -13.61
CA GLU A 475 8.83 28.17 -14.79
C GLU A 475 8.86 26.64 -14.86
N GLN A 476 7.69 26.04 -15.04
CA GLN A 476 7.52 24.60 -15.17
C GLN A 476 6.29 24.32 -16.06
N PRO A 477 6.32 23.30 -16.94
CA PRO A 477 5.10 22.86 -17.63
C PRO A 477 4.02 22.47 -16.61
N GLY A 478 2.84 23.10 -16.69
CA GLY A 478 1.78 22.95 -15.71
C GLY A 478 1.82 23.93 -14.53
N GLY A 479 2.86 24.76 -14.43
CA GLY A 479 3.10 25.66 -13.30
C GLY A 479 3.45 24.94 -12.00
N VAL A 480 3.69 25.72 -10.95
CA VAL A 480 4.03 25.22 -9.61
C VAL A 480 3.12 25.84 -8.54
N GLU A 481 2.90 25.13 -7.44
CA GLU A 481 2.43 25.71 -6.18
C GLU A 481 3.65 26.09 -5.33
N ALA A 482 4.05 27.36 -5.41
CA ALA A 482 5.28 27.85 -4.80
C ALA A 482 5.07 28.40 -3.38
N TYR A 483 6.05 28.15 -2.51
CA TYR A 483 6.12 28.63 -1.13
C TYR A 483 7.25 29.65 -0.99
N TRP A 484 6.98 30.86 -0.50
CA TRP A 484 7.99 31.91 -0.37
C TRP A 484 8.79 31.77 0.93
N SER A 485 10.03 31.30 0.79
CA SER A 485 11.06 31.30 1.85
C SER A 485 10.67 30.54 3.13
N VAL A 486 11.57 30.56 4.12
CA VAL A 486 11.44 30.07 5.51
C VAL A 486 12.46 30.84 6.36
N HIS A 487 12.36 30.75 7.68
CA HIS A 487 13.26 31.46 8.59
C HIS A 487 13.27 32.98 8.35
N THR A 488 12.07 33.54 8.17
CA THR A 488 11.88 34.88 7.60
C THR A 488 11.87 36.01 8.62
N PHE A 489 11.96 35.73 9.92
CA PHE A 489 12.03 36.77 10.96
C PHE A 489 13.14 37.81 10.69
N PHE A 490 14.40 37.40 10.53
CA PHE A 490 15.48 38.35 10.24
C PHE A 490 15.50 38.86 8.79
N PRO A 491 15.17 38.08 7.76
CA PRO A 491 14.95 38.61 6.41
C PRO A 491 13.91 39.74 6.36
N LEU A 492 12.81 39.62 7.12
CA LEU A 492 11.81 40.67 7.23
C LEU A 492 12.24 41.77 8.22
N MET A 493 13.00 41.46 9.26
CA MET A 493 13.41 42.42 10.29
C MET A 493 14.89 42.26 10.68
N PRO A 494 15.82 42.78 9.85
CA PRO A 494 17.25 42.54 10.03
C PRO A 494 17.80 43.20 11.31
N PRO A 495 18.61 42.49 12.12
CA PRO A 495 19.28 43.05 13.30
C PRO A 495 20.10 44.30 13.01
N GLU A 496 20.76 44.35 11.85
CA GLU A 496 21.62 45.47 11.42
C GLU A 496 20.83 46.77 11.26
N GLU A 497 19.52 46.69 11.00
CA GLU A 497 18.65 47.86 10.82
C GLU A 497 18.01 48.29 12.14
N PHE A 498 17.58 47.35 12.99
CA PHE A 498 16.73 47.67 14.14
C PHE A 498 17.36 47.46 15.51
N PHE A 499 18.30 46.53 15.70
CA PHE A 499 18.72 46.13 17.05
C PHE A 499 19.40 47.27 17.82
N GLY A 500 20.18 48.11 17.14
CA GLY A 500 20.91 49.21 17.78
C GLY A 500 20.02 50.29 18.41
N SER A 501 18.85 50.55 17.81
CA SER A 501 17.87 51.53 18.31
C SER A 501 16.71 50.88 19.07
N HIS A 502 16.39 49.63 18.76
CA HIS A 502 15.25 48.88 19.28
C HIS A 502 15.61 47.44 19.69
N PRO A 503 16.48 47.27 20.70
CA PRO A 503 16.83 45.94 21.20
C PRO A 503 15.61 45.18 21.75
N GLU A 504 14.54 45.87 22.16
CA GLU A 504 13.27 45.29 22.63
C GLU A 504 12.46 44.54 21.56
N TYR A 505 12.82 44.67 20.29
CA TYR A 505 12.23 43.90 19.18
C TYR A 505 12.76 42.48 19.10
N TYR A 506 13.88 42.19 19.78
CA TYR A 506 14.58 40.91 19.72
C TYR A 506 14.44 40.15 21.03
N SER A 507 14.82 38.88 21.03
CA SER A 507 14.63 38.01 22.18
C SER A 507 15.34 38.52 23.42
N LEU A 508 14.68 38.39 24.57
CA LEU A 508 15.34 38.42 25.86
C LEU A 508 15.80 37.00 26.16
N ILE A 509 17.09 36.79 26.43
CA ILE A 509 17.65 35.49 26.82
C ILE A 509 18.58 35.75 27.99
N ASP A 510 18.39 35.05 29.11
CA ASP A 510 19.15 35.20 30.35
C ASP A 510 19.20 36.67 30.83
N GLY A 511 18.10 37.40 30.64
CA GLY A 511 17.98 38.81 31.02
C GLY A 511 18.66 39.81 30.08
N VAL A 512 19.24 39.36 28.95
CA VAL A 512 19.90 40.22 27.96
C VAL A 512 19.13 40.20 26.63
N ARG A 513 18.90 41.37 26.03
CA ARG A 513 18.37 41.44 24.67
C ARG A 513 19.47 41.09 23.68
N THR A 514 19.22 40.14 22.80
CA THR A 514 20.20 39.68 21.81
C THR A 514 19.52 39.29 20.50
N HIS A 515 20.26 39.40 19.40
CA HIS A 515 19.90 38.87 18.09
C HIS A 515 20.80 37.69 17.68
N ASP A 516 21.82 37.38 18.47
CA ASP A 516 22.73 36.26 18.24
C ASP A 516 22.07 34.94 18.64
N HIS A 517 22.00 33.98 17.71
CA HIS A 517 21.29 32.70 17.87
C HIS A 517 19.87 32.84 18.48
N ALA A 518 19.17 33.92 18.13
CA ALA A 518 17.96 34.36 18.78
C ALA A 518 16.79 34.59 17.81
N GLN A 519 15.62 34.87 18.39
CA GLN A 519 14.37 35.14 17.68
C GLN A 519 13.91 36.60 17.86
N LEU A 520 12.72 36.92 17.36
CA LEU A 520 12.04 38.20 17.62
C LEU A 520 11.18 38.14 18.90
N CYS A 521 10.96 39.29 19.51
CA CYS A 521 9.97 39.48 20.57
C CYS A 521 8.57 39.62 19.95
N VAL A 522 7.96 38.49 19.58
CA VAL A 522 6.73 38.45 18.74
C VAL A 522 5.45 38.98 19.43
N THR A 523 5.49 39.28 20.73
CA THR A 523 4.39 39.96 21.45
C THR A 523 4.53 41.48 21.49
N ASN A 524 5.60 42.05 20.90
CA ASN A 524 5.77 43.48 20.77
C ASN A 524 4.91 44.01 19.60
N PRO A 525 3.97 44.97 19.81
CA PRO A 525 3.07 45.43 18.76
C PRO A 525 3.78 46.07 17.56
N ASP A 526 4.95 46.69 17.75
CA ASP A 526 5.73 47.24 16.64
C ASP A 526 6.36 46.15 15.77
N VAL A 527 6.77 45.02 16.37
CA VAL A 527 7.24 43.85 15.62
C VAL A 527 6.10 43.30 14.75
N VAL A 528 4.89 43.12 15.30
CA VAL A 528 3.72 42.68 14.54
C VAL A 528 3.45 43.60 13.35
N ARG A 529 3.45 44.92 13.59
CA ARG A 529 3.21 45.94 12.57
C ARG A 529 4.27 45.91 11.47
N ILE A 530 5.56 45.91 11.82
CA ILE A 530 6.67 45.94 10.86
C ILE A 530 6.69 44.66 10.00
N LEU A 531 6.52 43.48 10.61
CA LEU A 531 6.45 42.23 9.86
C LEU A 531 5.26 42.21 8.90
N THR A 532 4.09 42.69 9.33
CA THR A 532 2.91 42.82 8.46
C THR A 532 3.19 43.73 7.26
N GLU A 533 3.70 44.94 7.50
CA GLU A 533 3.98 45.93 6.45
C GLU A 533 4.98 45.39 5.42
N ARG A 534 6.03 44.71 5.88
CA ARG A 534 7.06 44.14 5.00
C ARG A 534 6.60 42.90 4.26
N LEU A 535 5.82 42.01 4.89
CA LEU A 535 5.24 40.87 4.20
C LEU A 535 4.29 41.33 3.08
N LEU A 536 3.39 42.29 3.36
CA LEU A 536 2.50 42.84 2.34
C LEU A 536 3.27 43.49 1.18
N LYS A 537 4.40 44.17 1.47
CA LYS A 537 5.29 44.69 0.43
C LYS A 537 5.85 43.56 -0.44
N VAL A 538 6.38 42.49 0.16
CA VAL A 538 6.87 41.30 -0.57
C VAL A 538 5.78 40.70 -1.45
N MET A 539 4.56 40.53 -0.92
CA MET A 539 3.44 39.96 -1.68
C MET A 539 3.06 40.79 -2.90
N ARG A 540 3.08 42.13 -2.79
CA ARG A 540 2.86 43.04 -3.95
C ARG A 540 3.96 42.92 -5.00
N GLU A 541 5.22 42.79 -4.56
CA GLU A 541 6.39 42.70 -5.44
C GLU A 541 6.53 41.30 -6.08
N GLN A 542 6.04 40.26 -5.41
CA GLN A 542 6.16 38.87 -5.82
C GLN A 542 4.83 38.11 -5.64
N PRO A 543 3.78 38.40 -6.43
CA PRO A 543 2.42 37.85 -6.22
C PRO A 543 2.25 36.37 -6.63
N GLN A 544 3.29 35.75 -7.20
CA GLN A 544 3.24 34.39 -7.77
C GLN A 544 3.25 33.26 -6.74
N TYR A 545 3.58 33.52 -5.49
CA TYR A 545 3.60 32.49 -4.45
C TYR A 545 2.18 32.23 -3.93
N LEU A 546 1.94 30.99 -3.51
CA LEU A 546 0.68 30.60 -2.87
C LEU A 546 0.74 30.85 -1.36
N ILE A 547 1.90 30.57 -0.76
CA ILE A 547 2.13 30.65 0.69
C ILE A 547 3.31 31.58 0.94
N TYR A 548 3.16 32.53 1.86
CA TYR A 548 4.21 33.47 2.27
C TYR A 548 4.56 33.29 3.73
N ASP A 549 5.82 32.98 4.00
CA ASP A 549 6.23 32.53 5.32
C ASP A 549 6.55 33.67 6.29
N VAL A 550 6.08 33.52 7.53
CA VAL A 550 6.49 34.30 8.70
C VAL A 550 6.86 33.33 9.82
N SER A 551 8.15 33.01 9.93
CA SER A 551 8.63 31.99 10.87
C SER A 551 9.94 32.34 11.55
N GLN A 552 10.14 31.64 12.68
CA GLN A 552 11.36 31.66 13.48
C GLN A 552 12.62 31.43 12.63
N ASN A 553 13.71 32.10 13.01
CA ASN A 553 15.04 31.78 12.50
C ASN A 553 15.44 30.35 12.88
N ASP A 554 16.43 29.78 12.21
CA ASP A 554 16.93 28.42 12.46
C ASP A 554 17.78 28.32 13.75
N TRP A 555 17.19 28.70 14.89
CA TRP A 555 17.81 28.79 16.21
C TRP A 555 16.81 28.50 17.33
N ALA A 556 17.32 28.09 18.51
CA ALA A 556 16.50 27.76 19.67
C ALA A 556 16.23 28.93 20.65
N GLY A 557 16.78 30.13 20.40
CA GLY A 557 16.73 31.27 21.32
C GLY A 557 15.36 31.99 21.37
N ALA A 558 14.34 31.32 21.92
CA ALA A 558 13.01 31.88 22.17
C ALA A 558 13.07 33.09 23.12
N CYS A 559 12.12 34.02 22.98
CA CYS A 559 12.09 35.22 23.81
C CYS A 559 11.53 34.92 25.21
N GLU A 560 12.34 35.15 26.24
CA GLU A 560 12.02 34.89 27.65
C GLU A 560 11.32 36.07 28.35
N CYS A 561 10.98 37.13 27.62
CA CYS A 561 10.32 38.29 28.25
C CYS A 561 8.93 37.92 28.80
N ASP A 562 8.51 38.61 29.86
CA ASP A 562 7.26 38.33 30.59
C ASP A 562 6.03 38.18 29.68
N LYS A 563 5.94 38.98 28.60
CA LYS A 563 4.80 38.94 27.68
C LYS A 563 4.78 37.68 26.81
N CYS A 564 5.92 37.31 26.20
CA CYS A 564 6.01 36.07 25.41
C CYS A 564 5.78 34.85 26.30
N GLN A 565 6.43 34.83 27.47
CA GLN A 565 6.35 33.69 28.39
C GLN A 565 4.98 33.58 29.07
N ALA A 566 4.25 34.67 29.26
CA ALA A 566 2.85 34.60 29.71
C ALA A 566 1.96 33.85 28.69
N VAL A 567 2.15 34.09 27.39
CA VAL A 567 1.42 33.39 26.33
C VAL A 567 1.87 31.93 26.22
N ALA A 568 3.18 31.68 26.18
CA ALA A 568 3.72 30.31 26.07
C ALA A 568 3.26 29.41 27.23
N LYS A 569 3.25 29.93 28.47
CA LYS A 569 2.76 29.20 29.64
C LYS A 569 1.25 28.95 29.60
N ALA A 570 0.46 29.92 29.15
CA ALA A 570 -0.99 29.76 29.03
C ALA A 570 -1.36 28.71 27.96
N GLU A 571 -0.61 28.67 26.86
CA GLU A 571 -0.78 27.73 25.76
C GLU A 571 -0.07 26.40 25.97
N GLU A 572 0.72 26.26 27.05
CA GLU A 572 1.59 25.12 27.34
C GLU A 572 2.52 24.75 26.16
N SER A 573 2.89 25.74 25.34
CA SER A 573 3.72 25.60 24.14
C SER A 573 4.36 26.94 23.75
N GLU A 574 5.63 26.91 23.37
CA GLU A 574 6.36 28.06 22.80
C GLU A 574 5.84 28.47 21.40
N SER A 575 5.00 27.67 20.77
CA SER A 575 4.31 28.05 19.53
C SER A 575 3.19 29.07 19.78
N GLY A 576 2.71 29.21 21.03
CA GLY A 576 1.64 30.14 21.40
C GLY A 576 1.89 31.58 20.94
N PRO A 577 3.02 32.21 21.34
CA PRO A 577 3.40 33.53 20.85
C PRO A 577 3.49 33.64 19.32
N VAL A 578 3.99 32.60 18.64
CA VAL A 578 4.16 32.59 17.18
C VAL A 578 2.82 32.51 16.46
N ILE A 579 1.91 31.61 16.88
CA ILE A 579 0.57 31.51 16.31
C ILE A 579 -0.23 32.79 16.56
N GLN A 580 -0.06 33.42 17.73
CA GLN A 580 -0.68 34.73 18.00
C GLN A 580 -0.21 35.81 17.02
N LEU A 581 1.09 35.88 16.74
CA LEU A 581 1.65 36.80 15.74
C LEU A 581 1.10 36.50 14.34
N VAL A 582 1.22 35.25 13.90
CA VAL A 582 0.88 34.83 12.53
C VAL A 582 -0.61 35.03 12.26
N ASN A 583 -1.48 34.77 13.23
CA ASN A 583 -2.91 35.05 13.10
C ASN A 583 -3.20 36.55 12.88
N GLN A 584 -2.51 37.44 13.58
CA GLN A 584 -2.68 38.89 13.39
C GLN A 584 -2.21 39.34 12.00
N ILE A 585 -1.08 38.80 11.52
CA ILE A 585 -0.57 39.10 10.18
C ILE A 585 -1.53 38.55 9.11
N ALA A 586 -1.95 37.30 9.24
CA ALA A 586 -2.86 36.64 8.30
C ALA A 586 -4.21 37.36 8.18
N GLU A 587 -4.71 37.96 9.26
CA GLU A 587 -5.90 38.83 9.21
C GLU A 587 -5.69 40.08 8.34
N GLN A 588 -4.50 40.68 8.35
CA GLN A 588 -4.20 41.83 7.49
C GLN A 588 -3.95 41.40 6.04
N VAL A 589 -3.28 40.26 5.83
CA VAL A 589 -3.06 39.67 4.50
C VAL A 589 -4.37 39.39 3.79
N GLU A 590 -5.36 38.79 4.49
CA GLU A 590 -6.67 38.47 3.92
C GLU A 590 -7.41 39.68 3.34
N LYS A 591 -7.15 40.89 3.85
CA LYS A 591 -7.81 42.12 3.36
C LYS A 591 -7.35 42.52 1.96
N GLU A 592 -6.14 42.14 1.56
CA GLU A 592 -5.54 42.50 0.28
C GLU A 592 -5.34 41.28 -0.64
N PHE A 593 -5.08 40.11 -0.06
CA PHE A 593 -4.74 38.87 -0.75
C PHE A 593 -5.58 37.69 -0.21
N PRO A 594 -6.91 37.66 -0.46
CA PRO A 594 -7.80 36.65 0.10
C PRO A 594 -7.59 35.23 -0.45
N ASP A 595 -6.85 35.09 -1.55
CA ASP A 595 -6.51 33.83 -2.20
C ASP A 595 -5.13 33.27 -1.78
N LYS A 596 -4.44 33.92 -0.84
CA LYS A 596 -3.09 33.58 -0.38
C LYS A 596 -3.06 33.11 1.06
N PHE A 597 -2.02 32.36 1.40
CA PHE A 597 -1.79 31.85 2.75
C PHE A 597 -0.57 32.50 3.41
N VAL A 598 -0.60 32.58 4.74
CA VAL A 598 0.58 32.88 5.55
C VAL A 598 1.12 31.57 6.13
N GLY A 599 2.37 31.26 5.85
CA GLY A 599 3.09 30.09 6.37
C GLY A 599 3.76 30.38 7.71
N THR A 600 3.93 29.36 8.55
CA THR A 600 4.82 29.42 9.71
C THR A 600 5.35 28.02 10.06
N LEU A 601 6.42 27.96 10.85
CA LEU A 601 7.06 26.69 11.24
C LEU A 601 6.52 26.18 12.58
N ALA A 602 6.32 24.87 12.66
CA ALA A 602 6.29 24.09 13.89
C ALA A 602 7.54 23.21 13.90
N TYR A 603 8.63 23.77 14.44
CA TYR A 603 9.99 23.27 14.27
C TYR A 603 10.77 23.42 15.59
N GLN A 604 11.44 22.36 16.03
CA GLN A 604 12.21 22.34 17.27
C GLN A 604 11.42 22.87 18.47
N TYR A 605 11.81 24.02 19.03
CA TYR A 605 11.19 24.58 20.22
C TYR A 605 9.70 24.96 20.02
N THR A 606 9.25 25.18 18.78
CA THR A 606 7.84 25.43 18.43
C THR A 606 7.13 24.21 17.80
N ARG A 607 7.71 23.01 17.91
CA ARG A 607 7.08 21.81 17.34
C ARG A 607 5.76 21.46 18.04
N LYS A 608 5.67 21.66 19.35
CA LYS A 608 4.50 21.31 20.15
C LYS A 608 3.28 22.20 19.80
N PRO A 609 2.08 21.64 19.53
CA PRO A 609 0.89 22.45 19.25
C PRO A 609 0.43 23.29 20.44
N CYS A 610 -0.28 24.38 20.15
CA CYS A 610 -0.91 25.23 21.16
C CYS A 610 -2.09 24.51 21.84
N LYS A 611 -2.31 24.76 23.13
CA LYS A 611 -3.43 24.18 23.87
C LYS A 611 -4.80 24.75 23.46
N THR A 612 -4.89 26.06 23.25
CA THR A 612 -6.17 26.74 22.98
C THR A 612 -6.16 27.57 21.70
N PHE A 613 -5.02 28.16 21.33
CA PHE A 613 -4.89 28.92 20.10
C PHE A 613 -4.99 28.01 18.88
N LYS A 614 -5.70 28.48 17.87
CA LYS A 614 -5.85 27.80 16.58
C LYS A 614 -5.32 28.70 15.46
N PRO A 615 -4.57 28.16 14.49
CA PRO A 615 -4.25 28.90 13.28
C PRO A 615 -5.52 29.35 12.54
N ARG A 616 -5.52 30.55 11.95
CA ARG A 616 -6.62 31.03 11.08
C ARG A 616 -6.76 30.15 9.84
N HIS A 617 -7.92 30.23 9.17
CA HIS A 617 -8.21 29.47 7.94
C HIS A 617 -7.24 29.77 6.79
N ASN A 618 -6.59 30.93 6.78
CA ASN A 618 -5.57 31.29 5.80
C ASN A 618 -4.12 31.15 6.34
N VAL A 619 -3.91 30.32 7.36
CA VAL A 619 -2.59 29.98 7.91
C VAL A 619 -2.23 28.54 7.60
N VAL A 620 -1.00 28.32 7.12
CA VAL A 620 -0.41 26.99 6.89
C VAL A 620 0.67 26.76 7.93
N VAL A 621 0.49 25.73 8.77
CA VAL A 621 1.53 25.29 9.70
C VAL A 621 2.41 24.27 9.00
N ARG A 622 3.69 24.58 8.88
CA ARG A 622 4.70 23.68 8.33
C ARG A 622 5.36 22.89 9.45
N PHE A 623 5.04 21.60 9.54
CA PHE A 623 5.45 20.70 10.61
C PHE A 623 6.68 19.89 10.19
N CYS A 624 7.73 19.91 11.02
CA CYS A 624 9.05 19.37 10.65
C CYS A 624 9.40 18.11 11.45
N SER A 625 9.98 17.10 10.80
CA SER A 625 10.37 15.81 11.41
C SER A 625 11.85 15.70 11.80
N ILE A 626 12.58 16.82 11.88
CA ILE A 626 14.05 16.85 11.96
C ILE A 626 14.64 16.00 13.11
N GLU A 627 13.92 15.85 14.23
CA GLU A 627 14.39 15.09 15.40
C GLU A 627 14.08 13.59 15.34
N CYS A 628 13.44 13.11 14.27
CA CYS A 628 12.96 11.74 14.15
C CYS A 628 14.07 10.73 13.81
N CYS A 629 13.82 9.48 14.17
CA CYS A 629 14.47 8.32 13.59
C CYS A 629 13.90 8.06 12.18
N PHE A 630 14.78 7.85 11.20
CA PHE A 630 14.41 7.57 9.79
C PHE A 630 14.69 6.12 9.37
N ALA A 631 15.07 5.26 10.32
CA ALA A 631 15.27 3.82 10.07
C ALA A 631 13.97 3.02 10.13
N HIS A 632 12.98 3.54 10.87
CA HIS A 632 11.72 2.88 11.16
C HIS A 632 10.57 3.80 10.82
N ASP A 633 9.42 3.22 10.44
CA ASP A 633 8.22 4.02 10.25
C ASP A 633 7.87 4.75 11.56
N PHE A 634 7.23 5.91 11.43
CA PHE A 634 7.00 6.80 12.57
C PHE A 634 6.06 6.22 13.63
N LEU A 635 5.18 5.29 13.26
CA LEU A 635 4.22 4.69 14.20
C LEU A 635 4.84 3.56 15.04
N SER A 636 5.84 2.86 14.52
CA SER A 636 6.48 1.73 15.20
C SER A 636 7.68 2.11 16.07
N CYS A 637 8.25 3.31 15.89
CA CYS A 637 9.45 3.75 16.60
C CYS A 637 9.13 4.58 17.86
N GLU A 638 9.59 4.16 19.03
CA GLU A 638 9.36 4.91 20.28
C GLU A 638 10.04 6.30 20.27
N GLU A 639 11.17 6.48 19.57
CA GLU A 639 11.81 7.79 19.40
C GLU A 639 10.90 8.81 18.70
N ASN A 640 10.02 8.32 17.81
CA ASN A 640 9.15 9.16 16.98
C ASN A 640 7.79 9.44 17.64
N LYS A 641 7.50 8.83 18.80
CA LYS A 641 6.21 8.97 19.47
C LYS A 641 5.83 10.42 19.78
N SER A 642 6.78 11.20 20.28
CA SER A 642 6.54 12.61 20.59
C SER A 642 6.20 13.42 19.34
N PHE A 643 6.83 13.11 18.21
CA PHE A 643 6.52 13.71 16.92
C PHE A 643 5.11 13.33 16.43
N VAL A 644 4.71 12.05 16.55
CA VAL A 644 3.37 11.59 16.15
C VAL A 644 2.28 12.22 17.01
N ASP A 645 2.52 12.38 18.30
CA ASP A 645 1.59 13.07 19.22
C ASP A 645 1.44 14.55 18.83
N ASP A 646 2.54 15.24 18.54
CA ASP A 646 2.55 16.63 18.06
C ASP A 646 1.85 16.77 16.69
N LEU A 647 2.09 15.85 15.75
CA LEU A 647 1.44 15.80 14.43
C LEU A 647 -0.07 15.72 14.56
N ARG A 648 -0.57 14.77 15.36
CA ARG A 648 -2.00 14.57 15.61
C ARG A 648 -2.61 15.78 16.32
N GLY A 649 -1.87 16.36 17.27
CA GLY A 649 -2.28 17.57 17.96
C GLY A 649 -2.46 18.74 16.98
N TRP A 650 -1.49 18.98 16.09
CA TRP A 650 -1.60 19.98 15.03
C TRP A 650 -2.74 19.68 14.05
N ALA A 651 -2.90 18.43 13.61
CA ALA A 651 -3.95 18.02 12.67
C ALA A 651 -5.38 18.22 13.23
N SER A 652 -5.50 18.32 14.56
CA SER A 652 -6.76 18.60 15.25
C SER A 652 -7.14 20.09 15.28
N ILE A 653 -6.17 21.01 15.17
CA ILE A 653 -6.38 22.45 15.34
C ILE A 653 -6.05 23.29 14.10
N ALA A 654 -5.13 22.85 13.25
CA ALA A 654 -4.70 23.58 12.06
C ALA A 654 -5.63 23.26 10.88
N PRO A 655 -6.09 24.27 10.12
CA PRO A 655 -6.88 24.06 8.91
C PRO A 655 -6.04 23.53 7.76
N HIS A 656 -4.75 23.89 7.72
CA HIS A 656 -3.81 23.47 6.68
C HIS A 656 -2.47 23.07 7.30
N LEU A 657 -2.07 21.81 7.07
CA LEU A 657 -0.75 21.30 7.42
C LEU A 657 0.09 21.08 6.17
N TYR A 658 1.34 21.51 6.25
CA TYR A 658 2.36 21.23 5.25
C TYR A 658 3.50 20.50 5.94
N ILE A 659 3.94 19.36 5.43
CA ILE A 659 5.02 18.59 6.05
C ILE A 659 6.36 18.98 5.47
N TRP A 660 7.33 19.16 6.33
CA TRP A 660 8.75 19.20 5.99
C TRP A 660 9.39 17.93 6.57
N ASP A 661 9.50 16.91 5.74
CA ASP A 661 10.15 15.64 6.08
C ASP A 661 11.59 15.62 5.56
N TYR A 662 12.42 14.71 6.06
CA TYR A 662 13.85 14.63 5.73
C TYR A 662 14.23 13.23 5.29
N VAL A 663 14.83 13.12 4.11
CA VAL A 663 15.19 11.83 3.49
C VAL A 663 16.68 11.71 3.19
N VAL A 664 17.52 12.47 3.91
CA VAL A 664 18.96 12.61 3.64
C VAL A 664 19.80 12.65 4.91
N ASN A 665 21.07 12.29 4.79
CA ASN A 665 22.10 12.56 5.79
C ASN A 665 22.86 13.86 5.45
N PHE A 666 22.59 14.96 6.16
CA PHE A 666 23.25 16.26 5.89
C PHE A 666 24.74 16.25 6.19
N SER A 667 25.18 15.39 7.13
CA SER A 667 26.61 15.26 7.46
C SER A 667 27.39 14.55 6.36
N HIS A 668 26.73 13.66 5.59
CA HIS A 668 27.35 12.93 4.49
C HIS A 668 26.30 12.53 3.42
N TYR A 669 26.11 13.35 2.38
CA TYR A 669 25.18 13.04 1.29
C TYR A 669 25.50 11.71 0.57
N ILE A 670 26.78 11.36 0.48
CA ILE A 670 27.24 10.17 -0.25
C ILE A 670 27.12 8.89 0.61
N LEU A 671 27.16 8.99 1.95
CA LEU A 671 27.20 7.81 2.81
C LEU A 671 25.93 6.96 2.65
N PRO A 672 26.00 5.61 2.72
CA PRO A 672 24.80 4.78 2.61
C PRO A 672 23.72 5.14 3.63
N TYR A 673 22.46 5.30 3.19
CA TYR A 673 21.36 5.78 4.04
C TYR A 673 20.04 5.00 3.81
N PRO A 674 19.80 3.90 4.55
CA PRO A 674 18.74 2.90 4.25
C PRO A 674 17.30 3.31 4.62
N ASN A 675 16.80 4.46 4.20
CA ASN A 675 15.47 4.97 4.57
C ASN A 675 14.36 4.78 3.52
N PHE A 676 14.52 3.94 2.49
CA PHE A 676 13.44 3.76 1.48
C PHE A 676 12.17 3.13 2.06
N ARG A 677 12.33 2.20 3.02
CA ARG A 677 11.21 1.43 3.59
C ARG A 677 10.23 2.30 4.39
N VAL A 678 10.67 3.49 4.86
CA VAL A 678 9.83 4.38 5.66
C VAL A 678 9.02 5.37 4.83
N LEU A 679 9.38 5.61 3.56
CA LEU A 679 8.74 6.62 2.72
C LEU A 679 7.23 6.43 2.59
N LYS A 680 6.78 5.22 2.20
CA LYS A 680 5.34 4.92 2.05
C LYS A 680 4.56 5.10 3.35
N PRO A 681 4.89 4.42 4.46
CA PRO A 681 4.11 4.57 5.69
C PRO A 681 4.16 6.00 6.27
N ASN A 682 5.26 6.73 6.11
CA ASN A 682 5.34 8.12 6.55
C ASN A 682 4.43 9.04 5.71
N ILE A 683 4.46 8.94 4.38
CA ILE A 683 3.58 9.71 3.47
C ILE A 683 2.10 9.39 3.75
N GLN A 684 1.76 8.11 3.99
CA GLN A 684 0.40 7.71 4.37
C GLN A 684 -0.02 8.34 5.70
N LEU A 685 0.84 8.30 6.72
CA LEU A 685 0.60 8.96 8.01
C LEU A 685 0.33 10.46 7.84
N PHE A 686 1.12 11.15 7.02
CA PHE A 686 0.93 12.57 6.76
C PHE A 686 -0.40 12.87 6.05
N ARG A 687 -0.76 12.08 5.03
CA ARG A 687 -2.06 12.16 4.33
C ARG A 687 -3.23 12.00 5.32
N GLU A 688 -3.18 10.98 6.17
CA GLU A 688 -4.20 10.69 7.17
C GLU A 688 -4.35 11.82 8.21
N ASN A 689 -3.26 12.56 8.46
CA ASN A 689 -3.25 13.74 9.32
C ASN A 689 -3.46 15.06 8.56
N LYS A 690 -4.12 15.01 7.39
CA LYS A 690 -4.59 16.17 6.60
C LYS A 690 -3.47 17.07 6.07
N ALA A 691 -2.28 16.51 5.81
CA ALA A 691 -1.25 17.23 5.08
C ALA A 691 -1.75 17.61 3.69
N ILE A 692 -1.78 18.92 3.39
CA ILE A 692 -2.09 19.43 2.04
C ILE A 692 -0.84 19.45 1.16
N GLY A 693 0.34 19.38 1.76
CA GLY A 693 1.61 19.35 1.05
C GLY A 693 2.67 18.61 1.83
N ILE A 694 3.59 17.98 1.12
CA ILE A 694 4.76 17.31 1.68
C ILE A 694 5.98 17.77 0.89
N MET A 695 7.01 18.17 1.63
CA MET A 695 8.35 18.38 1.12
C MET A 695 9.29 17.36 1.75
N GLU A 696 9.86 16.52 0.90
CA GLU A 696 10.90 15.56 1.27
C GLU A 696 12.27 16.23 1.07
N GLN A 697 12.83 16.84 2.11
CA GLN A 697 14.14 17.50 2.02
C GLN A 697 15.25 16.47 1.81
N ALA A 698 16.08 16.72 0.81
CA ALA A 698 17.05 15.76 0.31
C ALA A 698 18.39 16.39 -0.10
N ALA A 699 19.27 15.64 -0.77
CA ALA A 699 20.54 16.13 -1.31
C ALA A 699 20.30 17.00 -2.57
N TYR A 700 19.96 18.27 -2.35
CA TYR A 700 19.46 19.19 -3.39
C TYR A 700 20.56 19.92 -4.17
N GLN A 701 21.77 20.02 -3.62
CA GLN A 701 22.84 20.90 -4.14
C GLN A 701 23.73 20.23 -5.19
N SER A 702 23.73 18.90 -5.25
CA SER A 702 24.63 18.14 -6.12
C SER A 702 24.10 16.74 -6.42
N ARG A 703 24.64 16.13 -7.48
CA ARG A 703 24.49 14.69 -7.75
C ARG A 703 25.35 13.85 -6.81
N GLY A 704 25.19 12.53 -6.87
CA GLY A 704 26.08 11.58 -6.19
C GLY A 704 25.68 11.24 -4.75
N GLY A 705 24.57 11.79 -4.26
CA GLY A 705 23.97 11.32 -3.01
C GLY A 705 23.52 9.85 -3.13
N GLU A 706 23.51 9.12 -2.02
CA GLU A 706 23.17 7.69 -2.06
C GLU A 706 21.78 7.47 -2.66
N PHE A 707 21.73 6.68 -3.74
CA PHE A 707 20.52 6.40 -4.52
C PHE A 707 19.63 7.63 -4.79
N ALA A 708 20.23 8.81 -4.99
CA ALA A 708 19.51 10.06 -5.19
C ALA A 708 18.50 9.97 -6.34
N GLU A 709 18.93 9.46 -7.51
CA GLU A 709 18.08 9.30 -8.68
C GLU A 709 16.89 8.36 -8.43
N LEU A 710 17.12 7.24 -7.74
CA LEU A 710 16.08 6.28 -7.38
C LEU A 710 15.11 6.89 -6.35
N ARG A 711 15.63 7.58 -5.34
CA ARG A 711 14.79 8.13 -4.27
C ARG A 711 13.91 9.26 -4.79
N ALA A 712 14.42 10.12 -5.67
CA ALA A 712 13.60 11.12 -6.37
C ALA A 712 12.45 10.46 -7.16
N TYR A 713 12.74 9.40 -7.91
CA TYR A 713 11.73 8.67 -8.68
C TYR A 713 10.66 8.03 -7.78
N VAL A 714 11.07 7.36 -6.69
CA VAL A 714 10.16 6.72 -5.72
C VAL A 714 9.30 7.77 -5.01
N ILE A 715 9.88 8.87 -4.53
CA ILE A 715 9.16 9.96 -3.86
C ILE A 715 8.09 10.54 -4.79
N ALA A 716 8.44 10.84 -6.05
CA ALA A 716 7.48 11.38 -7.00
C ALA A 716 6.28 10.45 -7.24
N ARG A 717 6.50 9.14 -7.27
CA ARG A 717 5.43 8.13 -7.41
C ARG A 717 4.58 8.03 -6.15
N LEU A 718 5.18 8.03 -4.97
CA LEU A 718 4.45 7.92 -3.70
C LEU A 718 3.68 9.19 -3.35
N LEU A 719 4.21 10.37 -3.65
CA LEU A 719 3.47 11.62 -3.48
C LEU A 719 2.25 11.71 -4.40
N TRP A 720 2.29 11.06 -5.57
CA TRP A 720 1.12 10.92 -6.46
C TRP A 720 0.16 9.82 -5.97
N ASN A 721 0.67 8.64 -5.63
CA ASN A 721 -0.11 7.51 -5.11
C ASN A 721 0.56 6.89 -3.88
N PRO A 722 0.17 7.31 -2.65
CA PRO A 722 0.73 6.79 -1.41
C PRO A 722 0.43 5.31 -1.15
N ASP A 723 -0.48 4.70 -1.92
CA ASP A 723 -0.86 3.30 -1.75
C ASP A 723 -0.15 2.38 -2.76
N ALA A 724 0.67 2.94 -3.66
CA ALA A 724 1.42 2.19 -4.67
C ALA A 724 2.35 1.12 -4.06
N ASP A 725 2.63 0.08 -4.84
CA ASP A 725 3.61 -0.94 -4.47
C ASP A 725 5.03 -0.37 -4.65
N VAL A 726 5.74 -0.18 -3.54
CA VAL A 726 7.08 0.42 -3.51
C VAL A 726 8.09 -0.50 -4.17
N ASP A 727 7.99 -1.81 -3.97
CA ASP A 727 8.94 -2.78 -4.53
C ASP A 727 8.77 -2.86 -6.05
N GLU A 728 7.55 -2.76 -6.58
CA GLU A 728 7.33 -2.65 -8.02
C GLU A 728 7.98 -1.38 -8.60
N ILE A 729 7.83 -0.22 -7.95
CA ILE A 729 8.45 1.04 -8.39
C ILE A 729 9.99 0.94 -8.36
N ILE A 730 10.54 0.40 -7.28
CA ILE A 730 11.99 0.20 -7.14
C ILE A 730 12.47 -0.75 -8.23
N ASN A 731 11.79 -1.87 -8.46
CA ASN A 731 12.20 -2.86 -9.47
C ASN A 731 12.09 -2.30 -10.90
N ASP A 732 11.03 -1.55 -11.22
CA ASP A 732 10.89 -0.81 -12.49
C ASP A 732 12.12 0.07 -12.74
N PHE A 733 12.52 0.86 -11.75
CA PHE A 733 13.74 1.67 -11.83
C PHE A 733 15.00 0.80 -11.93
N MET A 734 15.18 -0.20 -11.07
CA MET A 734 16.40 -1.01 -11.03
C MET A 734 16.68 -1.66 -12.39
N TYR A 735 15.68 -2.31 -12.99
CA TYR A 735 15.85 -3.01 -14.26
C TYR A 735 15.79 -2.07 -15.47
N GLY A 736 14.98 -1.02 -15.41
CA GLY A 736 14.86 -0.06 -16.52
C GLY A 736 16.02 0.93 -16.60
N TYR A 737 16.61 1.33 -15.48
CA TYR A 737 17.70 2.29 -15.41
C TYR A 737 19.08 1.64 -15.51
N TYR A 738 19.27 0.46 -14.89
CA TYR A 738 20.54 -0.27 -14.89
C TYR A 738 20.56 -1.51 -15.81
N GLY A 739 19.47 -1.84 -16.51
CA GLY A 739 19.42 -3.01 -17.38
C GLY A 739 19.72 -4.31 -16.62
N ARG A 740 20.55 -5.19 -17.19
CA ARG A 740 20.95 -6.45 -16.52
C ARG A 740 21.70 -6.24 -15.21
N SER A 741 22.42 -5.12 -15.06
CA SER A 741 23.13 -4.76 -13.82
C SER A 741 22.18 -4.51 -12.66
N GLY A 742 20.91 -4.17 -12.96
CA GLY A 742 19.87 -3.88 -11.97
C GLY A 742 19.67 -4.98 -10.92
N GLN A 743 19.89 -6.26 -11.28
CA GLN A 743 19.77 -7.37 -10.32
C GLN A 743 20.79 -7.28 -9.17
N TYR A 744 22.02 -6.84 -9.46
CA TYR A 744 23.09 -6.74 -8.48
C TYR A 744 23.01 -5.43 -7.71
N VAL A 745 22.58 -4.34 -8.36
CA VAL A 745 22.27 -3.07 -7.68
C VAL A 745 21.09 -3.26 -6.72
N ARG A 746 20.05 -4.01 -7.11
CA ARG A 746 18.94 -4.41 -6.23
C ARG A 746 19.43 -5.28 -5.07
N ALA A 747 20.32 -6.23 -5.32
CA ALA A 747 20.91 -7.03 -4.24
C ALA A 747 21.71 -6.18 -3.25
N TYR A 748 22.43 -5.14 -3.70
CA TYR A 748 23.09 -4.17 -2.81
C TYR A 748 22.07 -3.34 -2.03
N PHE A 749 21.01 -2.87 -2.68
CA PHE A 749 19.90 -2.19 -2.01
C PHE A 749 19.33 -3.06 -0.88
N ASP A 750 19.07 -4.34 -1.13
CA ASP A 750 18.56 -5.27 -0.12
C ASP A 750 19.59 -5.53 0.98
N LEU A 751 20.88 -5.71 0.63
CA LEU A 751 21.97 -5.86 1.58
C LEU A 751 22.03 -4.70 2.57
N LEU A 752 21.95 -3.46 2.06
CA LEU A 752 21.98 -2.23 2.85
C LEU A 752 20.73 -2.10 3.73
N HIS A 753 19.53 -2.28 3.18
CA HIS A 753 18.28 -2.12 3.95
C HIS A 753 18.08 -3.24 4.99
N ASN A 754 18.63 -4.44 4.77
CA ASN A 754 18.60 -5.54 5.74
C ASN A 754 19.58 -5.33 6.92
N ARG A 755 20.36 -4.25 6.93
CA ARG A 755 21.16 -3.86 8.09
C ARG A 755 20.32 -3.25 9.21
N LEU A 756 19.12 -2.76 8.89
CA LEU A 756 18.21 -2.17 9.88
C LEU A 756 17.52 -3.25 10.71
N THR A 757 17.66 -3.13 12.02
CA THR A 757 16.95 -3.94 13.03
C THR A 757 16.05 -3.03 13.88
N PRO A 758 15.15 -3.56 14.72
CA PRO A 758 14.37 -2.73 15.64
C PRO A 758 15.22 -1.90 16.62
N GLN A 759 16.51 -2.21 16.78
CA GLN A 759 17.45 -1.48 17.64
C GLN A 759 18.37 -0.52 16.86
N THR A 760 18.26 -0.49 15.53
CA THR A 760 19.13 0.32 14.67
C THR A 760 18.42 1.61 14.31
N HIS A 761 18.84 2.73 14.89
CA HIS A 761 18.29 4.05 14.60
C HIS A 761 19.25 4.83 13.69
N ILE A 762 18.70 5.58 12.73
CA ILE A 762 19.47 6.51 11.89
C ILE A 762 18.83 7.88 11.96
N HIS A 763 19.67 8.91 12.02
CA HIS A 763 19.28 10.31 12.05
C HIS A 763 20.04 11.07 10.94
N LEU A 764 19.85 12.38 10.86
CA LEU A 764 20.41 13.23 9.80
C LEU A 764 21.94 13.44 9.90
N GLY A 765 22.58 12.83 10.91
CA GLY A 765 24.01 12.92 11.18
C GLY A 765 24.73 11.58 11.25
N LEU A 766 24.20 10.54 10.58
CA LEU A 766 24.81 9.21 10.51
C LEU A 766 26.29 9.29 10.08
N GLN A 767 27.17 8.61 10.82
CA GLN A 767 28.61 8.61 10.62
C GLN A 767 29.11 7.29 10.04
N ALA A 768 30.30 7.32 9.44
CA ALA A 768 30.90 6.13 8.83
C ALA A 768 31.31 5.05 9.85
N ASP A 769 31.51 5.40 11.11
CA ASP A 769 31.87 4.49 12.20
C ASP A 769 30.66 3.90 12.94
N ASP A 770 29.43 4.31 12.59
CA ASP A 770 28.21 3.75 13.16
C ASP A 770 28.10 2.23 12.92
N THR A 771 27.48 1.54 13.89
CA THR A 771 27.38 0.07 13.94
C THR A 771 26.64 -0.57 12.76
N LEU A 772 25.93 0.25 11.98
CA LEU A 772 25.31 -0.13 10.72
C LEU A 772 26.35 -0.70 9.74
N PHE A 773 27.55 -0.11 9.73
CA PHE A 773 28.62 -0.41 8.77
C PHE A 773 29.69 -1.33 9.35
N SER A 774 30.13 -2.30 8.55
CA SER A 774 31.22 -3.21 8.89
C SER A 774 32.11 -3.47 7.69
N ASP A 775 33.33 -3.93 7.94
CA ASP A 775 34.26 -4.29 6.87
C ASP A 775 33.71 -5.44 6.01
N GLN A 776 32.90 -6.32 6.60
CA GLN A 776 32.20 -7.39 5.86
C GLN A 776 31.14 -6.81 4.93
N PHE A 777 30.34 -5.84 5.42
CA PHE A 777 29.35 -5.16 4.58
C PHE A 777 30.00 -4.47 3.38
N ILE A 778 31.13 -3.80 3.57
CA ILE A 778 31.89 -3.18 2.47
C ILE A 778 32.30 -4.23 1.44
N ARG A 779 32.92 -5.34 1.88
CA ARG A 779 33.37 -6.40 0.96
C ARG A 779 32.22 -7.01 0.16
N ASP A 780 31.10 -7.30 0.82
CA ASP A 780 29.93 -7.89 0.16
C ASP A 780 29.33 -6.91 -0.86
N ALA A 781 29.29 -5.61 -0.53
CA ALA A 781 28.82 -4.57 -1.45
C ALA A 781 29.77 -4.38 -2.66
N GLU A 782 31.09 -4.42 -2.44
CA GLU A 782 32.09 -4.34 -3.53
C GLU A 782 31.91 -5.48 -4.53
N ILE A 783 31.71 -6.72 -4.06
CA ILE A 783 31.46 -7.88 -4.93
C ILE A 783 30.21 -7.67 -5.80
N LEU A 784 29.13 -7.15 -5.21
CA LEU A 784 27.89 -6.90 -5.94
C LEU A 784 28.08 -5.82 -7.02
N PHE A 785 28.81 -4.75 -6.73
CA PHE A 785 29.08 -3.71 -7.73
C PHE A 785 30.05 -4.16 -8.83
N GLU A 786 31.06 -4.97 -8.51
CA GLU A 786 31.92 -5.62 -9.52
C GLU A 786 31.10 -6.51 -10.47
N GLN A 787 30.16 -7.29 -9.92
CA GLN A 787 29.24 -8.11 -10.73
C GLN A 787 28.32 -7.23 -11.58
N ALA A 788 27.77 -6.15 -11.00
CA ALA A 788 26.91 -5.21 -11.70
C ALA A 788 27.63 -4.56 -12.91
N GLU A 789 28.87 -4.13 -12.73
CA GLU A 789 29.66 -3.54 -13.82
C GLU A 789 30.02 -4.56 -14.90
N THR A 790 30.35 -5.79 -14.50
CA THR A 790 30.70 -6.88 -15.42
C THR A 790 29.56 -7.20 -16.40
N VAL A 791 28.31 -7.11 -15.95
CA VAL A 791 27.14 -7.42 -16.78
C VAL A 791 26.50 -6.20 -17.45
N ALA A 792 27.07 -5.01 -17.30
CA ALA A 792 26.54 -3.78 -17.90
C ALA A 792 26.42 -3.91 -19.43
N ASP A 793 25.26 -3.51 -19.99
CA ASP A 793 25.00 -3.69 -21.43
C ASP A 793 25.79 -2.72 -22.31
N ASN A 794 26.17 -1.56 -21.75
CA ASN A 794 26.92 -0.53 -22.43
C ASN A 794 27.59 0.41 -21.41
N GLU A 795 28.39 1.33 -21.93
CA GLU A 795 29.14 2.31 -21.14
C GLU A 795 28.22 3.23 -20.30
N ASP A 796 27.05 3.61 -20.81
CA ASP A 796 26.13 4.47 -20.06
C ASP A 796 25.57 3.75 -18.83
N ILE A 797 25.20 2.46 -18.96
CA ILE A 797 24.78 1.63 -17.83
C ILE A 797 25.94 1.42 -16.87
N ARG A 798 27.14 1.14 -17.36
CA ARG A 798 28.34 0.97 -16.53
C ARG A 798 28.60 2.22 -15.67
N ARG A 799 28.48 3.43 -16.25
CA ARG A 799 28.63 4.70 -15.52
C ARG A 799 27.55 4.92 -14.46
N ARG A 800 26.31 4.51 -14.73
CA ARG A 800 25.22 4.55 -13.73
C ARG A 800 25.54 3.64 -12.55
N VAL A 801 26.07 2.44 -12.81
CA VAL A 801 26.52 1.51 -11.76
C VAL A 801 27.68 2.10 -10.95
N GLU A 802 28.64 2.76 -11.60
CA GLU A 802 29.73 3.47 -10.90
C GLU A 802 29.21 4.61 -10.02
N MET A 803 28.21 5.37 -10.48
CA MET A 803 27.55 6.38 -9.65
C MET A 803 26.88 5.75 -8.42
N ALA A 804 26.20 4.61 -8.60
CA ALA A 804 25.56 3.89 -7.51
C ALA A 804 26.55 3.26 -6.51
N SER A 805 27.81 3.04 -6.90
CA SER A 805 28.85 2.48 -6.03
C SER A 805 29.60 3.52 -5.20
N LEU A 806 29.46 4.82 -5.50
CA LEU A 806 30.07 5.93 -4.75
C LEU A 806 29.87 5.83 -3.22
N PRO A 807 28.68 5.49 -2.70
CA PRO A 807 28.47 5.32 -1.25
C PRO A 807 29.40 4.29 -0.61
N VAL A 808 29.68 3.18 -1.30
CA VAL A 808 30.56 2.12 -0.79
C VAL A 808 32.01 2.56 -0.85
N LEU A 809 32.44 3.18 -1.95
CA LEU A 809 33.79 3.72 -2.11
C LEU A 809 34.08 4.80 -1.05
N TYR A 810 33.13 5.71 -0.83
CA TYR A 810 33.21 6.76 0.18
C TYR A 810 33.28 6.19 1.59
N LEU A 811 32.41 5.23 1.92
CA LEU A 811 32.39 4.55 3.21
C LEU A 811 33.73 3.86 3.49
N LYS A 812 34.31 3.17 2.50
CA LYS A 812 35.62 2.53 2.62
C LYS A 812 36.74 3.55 2.81
N CYS A 813 36.73 4.68 2.11
CA CYS A 813 37.68 5.77 2.34
C CYS A 813 37.59 6.31 3.78
N LYS A 814 36.38 6.50 4.32
CA LYS A 814 36.19 7.02 5.68
C LYS A 814 36.57 6.00 6.77
N ARG A 815 36.33 4.71 6.55
CA ARG A 815 36.58 3.66 7.57
C ARG A 815 37.96 3.03 7.49
N LEU A 816 38.47 2.85 6.28
CA LEU A 816 39.70 2.10 5.97
C LEU A 816 40.60 2.94 5.03
N PRO A 817 41.00 4.15 5.43
CA PRO A 817 41.66 5.11 4.53
C PRO A 817 43.00 4.60 3.97
N GLU A 818 43.78 3.85 4.75
CA GLU A 818 45.06 3.26 4.30
C GLU A 818 44.82 2.25 3.17
N ILE A 819 43.93 1.28 3.41
CA ILE A 819 43.55 0.24 2.43
C ILE A 819 42.98 0.88 1.16
N ALA A 820 42.08 1.86 1.31
CA ALA A 820 41.45 2.54 0.19
C ALA A 820 42.44 3.29 -0.72
N ARG A 821 43.59 3.73 -0.20
CA ARG A 821 44.67 4.33 -1.02
C ARG A 821 45.47 3.27 -1.74
N GLU A 822 45.82 2.20 -1.05
CA GLU A 822 46.68 1.14 -1.58
C GLU A 822 45.99 0.33 -2.69
N ASP A 823 44.71 0.01 -2.52
CA ASP A 823 43.95 -0.80 -3.48
C ASP A 823 43.33 0.01 -4.64
N GLY A 824 43.43 1.34 -4.60
CA GLY A 824 42.93 2.24 -5.64
C GLY A 824 41.48 2.70 -5.46
N THR A 825 40.77 2.30 -4.40
CA THR A 825 39.41 2.76 -4.08
C THR A 825 39.31 4.29 -4.09
N TYR A 826 40.23 4.98 -3.42
CA TYR A 826 40.23 6.44 -3.33
C TYR A 826 40.42 7.11 -4.70
N ARG A 827 41.35 6.58 -5.52
CA ARG A 827 41.58 7.08 -6.88
C ARG A 827 40.31 6.95 -7.72
N ARG A 828 39.68 5.77 -7.66
CA ARG A 828 38.43 5.49 -8.36
C ARG A 828 37.29 6.43 -7.93
N PHE A 829 37.15 6.66 -6.63
CA PHE A 829 36.18 7.62 -6.09
C PHE A 829 36.40 9.03 -6.65
N CYS A 830 37.64 9.52 -6.68
CA CYS A 830 37.97 10.82 -7.29
C CYS A 830 37.64 10.86 -8.78
N GLU A 831 38.02 9.83 -9.55
CA GLU A 831 37.76 9.76 -10.99
C GLU A 831 36.26 9.85 -11.31
N ILE A 832 35.40 9.14 -10.56
CA ILE A 832 33.95 9.17 -10.75
C ILE A 832 33.39 10.55 -10.33
N THR A 833 33.75 11.06 -9.15
CA THR A 833 33.21 12.33 -8.65
C THR A 833 33.61 13.53 -9.52
N GLU A 834 34.83 13.55 -10.05
CA GLU A 834 35.29 14.57 -11.00
C GLU A 834 34.54 14.46 -12.34
N ARG A 835 34.43 13.24 -12.89
CA ARG A 835 33.75 13.00 -14.17
C ARG A 835 32.27 13.40 -14.13
N GLU A 836 31.59 13.09 -13.02
CA GLU A 836 30.14 13.26 -12.86
C GLU A 836 29.78 14.62 -12.24
N GLY A 837 30.79 15.45 -11.91
CA GLY A 837 30.60 16.79 -11.40
C GLY A 837 30.00 16.84 -9.99
N VAL A 838 30.36 15.88 -9.13
CA VAL A 838 29.91 15.84 -7.72
C VAL A 838 30.63 16.92 -6.93
N THR A 839 29.87 17.89 -6.43
CA THR A 839 30.38 19.08 -5.74
C THR A 839 30.12 19.09 -4.23
N HIS A 840 29.16 18.30 -3.75
CA HIS A 840 28.79 18.26 -2.34
C HIS A 840 28.86 16.83 -1.80
N TYR A 841 29.73 16.61 -0.82
CA TYR A 841 29.79 15.36 -0.06
C TYR A 841 28.95 15.43 1.22
N ALA A 842 28.54 16.65 1.60
CA ALA A 842 27.70 17.03 2.73
C ALA A 842 27.08 18.41 2.43
N GLU A 843 26.12 18.86 3.24
CA GLU A 843 25.43 20.14 3.06
C GLU A 843 26.37 21.36 3.08
N SER A 844 27.44 21.28 3.88
CA SER A 844 28.47 22.32 4.02
C SER A 844 29.37 22.48 2.78
N GLY A 845 29.21 21.62 1.78
CA GLY A 845 29.82 21.76 0.45
C GLY A 845 31.34 21.65 0.43
N ALA A 846 32.00 22.66 -0.14
CA ALA A 846 33.43 22.62 -0.44
C ALA A 846 34.31 22.39 0.79
N SER A 847 33.95 22.97 1.95
CA SER A 847 34.72 22.81 3.19
C SER A 847 34.83 21.36 3.63
N HIS A 848 33.73 20.60 3.56
CA HIS A 848 33.70 19.17 3.88
C HIS A 848 34.41 18.32 2.85
N ARG A 849 34.24 18.65 1.57
CA ARG A 849 34.92 17.97 0.47
C ARG A 849 36.44 18.10 0.59
N ASP A 850 36.93 19.31 0.81
CA ASP A 850 38.36 19.57 0.97
C ASP A 850 38.92 18.91 2.25
N GLY A 851 38.12 18.91 3.32
CA GLY A 851 38.41 18.17 4.55
C GLY A 851 38.58 16.67 4.31
N PHE A 852 37.66 16.04 3.57
CA PHE A 852 37.74 14.62 3.20
C PHE A 852 39.01 14.29 2.41
N HIS A 853 39.35 15.08 1.39
CA HIS A 853 40.57 14.82 0.61
C HIS A 853 41.83 15.00 1.45
N LYS A 854 41.84 15.99 2.35
CA LYS A 854 42.94 16.20 3.30
C LYS A 854 43.10 15.01 4.24
N GLU A 855 42.02 14.48 4.80
CA GLU A 855 42.05 13.27 5.62
C GLU A 855 42.70 12.09 4.87
N MET A 856 42.37 11.91 3.59
CA MET A 856 42.96 10.86 2.77
C MET A 856 44.45 11.10 2.48
N THR A 857 44.91 12.34 2.31
CA THR A 857 46.33 12.62 2.07
C THR A 857 47.20 12.62 3.32
N ASP A 858 46.63 12.94 4.50
CA ASP A 858 47.38 13.17 5.74
C ASP A 858 47.60 11.91 6.61
N VAL A 859 47.07 10.74 6.22
CA VAL A 859 47.33 9.48 6.94
C VAL A 859 48.80 9.11 6.84
N LYS A 860 49.52 9.21 7.97
CA LYS A 860 50.95 8.94 8.09
C LYS A 860 51.27 7.49 7.72
N ASP A 861 52.28 7.32 6.86
CA ASP A 861 52.92 6.05 6.52
C ASP A 861 53.42 5.26 7.75
#